data_AF-A0AAV3PBI2-F1
#
_entry.id   AF-A0AAV3PBI2-F1
#
_cell.length_a   1.000
_cell.length_b   1.000
_cell.length_c   1.000
_cell.angle_alpha   90.00
_cell.angle_beta   90.00
_cell.angle_gamma   90.00
#
_symmetry.space_group_name_H-M   'P 1'
#
loop_
_entity.id
_entity.type
_entity.pdbx_description
1 polymer ?
#
loop_
_entity_poly.entity_id
_entity_poly.type
_entity_poly.pdbx_seq_one_letter_code
_entity_poly.pdbx_strand_id
1 'polypeptide(L)'
;MGTLTNTIESINSGPQPGKRKKSIVWDYFTLATTPECTRAVCKQCKKSFAYITGSKLAGTSHLKRHISLDICPANRPRNQENNMLSIDTPDAKTNISANVAGRARKRCRATPGFTSLVFDQDHCNHDIAKMIIQHDYPLHIVENTDFISFVRSLQPQFSLVNISTIEEHVKGIYLRTKQSLSDLFAEIPGRISLTLDLLVSNQSLGYVFLTGHFVDCDWKLQRRMLNVITLPYPDSEDAFNHAVSASLTDWNFENRIFTLTLDNPFINESVKENLRGLMSISNPLILNGQLILNNCYTRTFRDLAQDALMMCRETVEKVRLSVLYVKTSAVREHKFIELKQQLQVPSMKNLILDDLTKWDTTYHMLMSASELKEVFSCLDTSDPEYTLTLSMEEWKQVETLCVYLCHFYDAVNILTAPVYPTSNIFFDEVWKIHLELMHGTVSEDPLVCYITKPLLEKFERYWRDCGLFLAAAVMMDPRFKMKLVEFSFNRIYGADAETWIKIVEEGVHELFLEYVVQSLPAPTFVEDPHESLERTDIDQDDSFLSPTDGLTDFDVYIGFMNSQHTKSELDQYLEESLLPRVQDFDVLGWWRINSCKYPTLSKMASDILCIPVSTVSPDSVFDTGIRKVDSYRGSLHPNTHEALVCAKDWLQYGISESSSESLSGSPSAIVKKEREY
;
A
#
# COMPACT_ATOMS: atom_id res chain seq x y z
N MET A 1 -70.03 -54.05 -25.52
CA MET A 1 -69.21 -55.28 -25.67
C MET A 1 -67.77 -54.86 -25.89
N GLY A 2 -66.80 -55.69 -25.53
CA GLY A 2 -65.38 -55.39 -25.73
C GLY A 2 -64.53 -56.65 -25.93
N THR A 3 -63.41 -56.47 -26.61
CA THR A 3 -62.35 -57.44 -26.93
C THR A 3 -61.19 -56.58 -27.48
N LEU A 4 -59.90 -56.67 -27.11
CA LEU A 4 -59.01 -57.82 -26.85
C LEU A 4 -58.88 -58.71 -28.10
N THR A 5 -57.70 -58.98 -28.67
CA THR A 5 -56.31 -58.80 -28.20
C THR A 5 -55.33 -58.83 -29.38
N ASN A 6 -54.08 -58.39 -29.16
CA ASN A 6 -52.74 -58.89 -29.59
C ASN A 6 -52.58 -59.76 -30.89
N THR A 7 -51.42 -59.92 -31.55
CA THR A 7 -50.06 -60.24 -31.03
C THR A 7 -48.95 -60.07 -32.11
N ILE A 8 -47.76 -59.58 -31.69
CA ILE A 8 -46.38 -60.12 -31.93
C ILE A 8 -45.87 -60.24 -33.39
N GLU A 9 -44.95 -59.37 -33.86
CA GLU A 9 -43.45 -59.53 -34.00
C GLU A 9 -43.01 -60.49 -35.13
N SER A 10 -41.81 -60.40 -35.76
CA SER A 10 -40.51 -59.75 -35.48
C SER A 10 -39.87 -59.22 -36.81
N ILE A 11 -38.59 -58.85 -37.03
CA ILE A 11 -37.34 -58.95 -36.27
C ILE A 11 -36.28 -57.87 -36.66
N ASN A 12 -35.24 -57.77 -35.84
CA ASN A 12 -33.95 -57.03 -35.87
C ASN A 12 -33.34 -56.47 -37.18
N SER A 13 -32.85 -55.22 -37.08
CA SER A 13 -31.42 -54.88 -37.29
C SER A 13 -30.97 -53.74 -36.35
N GLY A 14 -29.74 -53.83 -35.80
CA GLY A 14 -29.23 -53.03 -34.68
C GLY A 14 -28.66 -51.62 -34.97
N PRO A 15 -28.01 -50.96 -33.97
CA PRO A 15 -28.41 -49.59 -33.58
C PRO A 15 -27.27 -48.53 -33.53
N GLN A 16 -27.56 -47.37 -32.90
CA GLN A 16 -26.73 -46.17 -32.57
C GLN A 16 -27.11 -44.89 -33.40
N PRO A 17 -26.79 -43.64 -32.98
CA PRO A 17 -27.73 -42.91 -32.12
C PRO A 17 -27.99 -41.42 -32.45
N GLY A 18 -29.02 -40.85 -31.81
CA GLY A 18 -28.91 -39.48 -31.26
C GLY A 18 -29.70 -38.34 -31.94
N LYS A 19 -30.72 -37.85 -31.23
CA LYS A 19 -31.15 -36.44 -31.25
C LYS A 19 -31.45 -35.96 -29.81
N ARG A 20 -30.43 -35.44 -29.11
CA ARG A 20 -30.58 -34.83 -27.76
C ARG A 20 -31.50 -33.60 -27.83
N LYS A 21 -32.33 -33.39 -26.78
CA LYS A 21 -33.21 -32.22 -26.65
C LYS A 21 -32.35 -30.96 -26.35
N LYS A 22 -32.45 -29.92 -27.18
CA LYS A 22 -31.51 -28.77 -27.20
C LYS A 22 -31.72 -27.67 -26.12
N SER A 23 -32.36 -27.94 -24.97
CA SER A 23 -32.55 -26.90 -23.94
C SER A 23 -32.82 -27.47 -22.54
N ILE A 24 -32.07 -27.00 -21.54
CA ILE A 24 -32.18 -27.29 -20.09
C ILE A 24 -33.57 -26.99 -19.49
N VAL A 25 -34.39 -26.22 -20.20
CA VAL A 25 -35.78 -25.92 -19.82
C VAL A 25 -36.62 -27.19 -19.60
N TRP A 26 -36.38 -28.26 -20.38
CA TRP A 26 -37.20 -29.47 -20.33
C TRP A 26 -37.01 -30.32 -19.05
N ASP A 27 -36.01 -30.00 -18.26
CA ASP A 27 -35.78 -30.61 -16.95
C ASP A 27 -36.76 -30.05 -15.92
N TYR A 28 -37.27 -28.82 -16.12
CA TYR A 28 -38.22 -28.13 -15.24
C TYR A 28 -39.66 -28.06 -15.80
N PHE A 29 -39.86 -28.40 -17.07
CA PHE A 29 -41.15 -28.31 -17.76
C PHE A 29 -41.61 -29.64 -18.38
N THR A 30 -42.93 -29.87 -18.39
CA THR A 30 -43.57 -30.93 -19.18
C THR A 30 -44.36 -30.33 -20.34
N LEU A 31 -44.59 -31.10 -21.41
CA LEU A 31 -45.46 -30.69 -22.50
C LEU A 31 -46.87 -31.25 -22.28
N ALA A 32 -47.86 -30.36 -22.29
CA ALA A 32 -49.27 -30.70 -22.35
C ALA A 32 -49.80 -30.34 -23.75
N THR A 33 -50.24 -31.35 -24.50
CA THR A 33 -50.80 -31.19 -25.84
C THR A 33 -52.32 -31.16 -25.76
N THR A 34 -52.91 -30.08 -26.27
CA THR A 34 -54.35 -30.00 -26.61
C THR A 34 -54.47 -30.05 -28.13
N PRO A 35 -55.62 -30.44 -28.72
CA PRO A 35 -55.74 -30.64 -30.17
C PRO A 35 -55.39 -29.40 -31.03
N GLU A 36 -55.40 -28.19 -30.45
CA GLU A 36 -55.08 -26.94 -31.16
C GLU A 36 -53.74 -26.29 -30.75
N CYS A 37 -53.14 -26.68 -29.61
CA CYS A 37 -51.85 -26.11 -29.18
C CYS A 37 -51.06 -27.02 -28.21
N THR A 38 -49.73 -26.88 -28.25
CA THR A 38 -48.82 -27.50 -27.28
C THR A 38 -48.34 -26.45 -26.30
N ARG A 39 -48.55 -26.70 -25.00
CA ARG A 39 -48.15 -25.82 -23.90
C ARG A 39 -47.06 -26.46 -23.06
N ALA A 40 -46.09 -25.66 -22.63
CA ALA A 40 -45.10 -26.06 -21.63
C ALA A 40 -45.66 -25.73 -20.23
N VAL A 41 -45.78 -26.74 -19.36
CA VAL A 41 -46.29 -26.62 -18.00
C VAL A 41 -45.12 -26.77 -17.02
N CYS A 42 -44.94 -25.81 -16.12
CA CYS A 42 -43.89 -25.90 -15.09
C CYS A 42 -44.19 -27.07 -14.14
N LYS A 43 -43.21 -27.99 -13.95
CA LYS A 43 -43.37 -29.17 -13.09
C LYS A 43 -43.71 -28.80 -11.64
N GLN A 44 -43.10 -27.72 -11.14
CA GLN A 44 -43.33 -27.16 -9.81
C GLN A 44 -44.66 -26.39 -9.75
N CYS A 45 -44.72 -25.15 -10.26
CA CYS A 45 -45.85 -24.24 -10.02
C CYS A 45 -47.09 -24.44 -10.92
N LYS A 46 -47.07 -25.43 -11.82
CA LYS A 46 -48.15 -25.79 -12.76
C LYS A 46 -48.64 -24.68 -13.72
N LYS A 47 -48.04 -23.49 -13.71
CA LYS A 47 -48.30 -22.41 -14.69
C LYS A 47 -48.02 -22.95 -16.10
N SER A 48 -48.95 -22.71 -17.04
CA SER A 48 -48.83 -23.17 -18.43
C SER A 48 -48.50 -22.01 -19.38
N PHE A 49 -47.50 -22.23 -20.23
CA PHE A 49 -46.93 -21.26 -21.16
C PHE A 49 -47.12 -21.78 -22.59
N ALA A 50 -47.31 -20.89 -23.57
CA ALA A 50 -47.36 -21.29 -24.97
C ALA A 50 -45.99 -21.82 -25.42
N TYR A 51 -45.98 -22.90 -26.20
CA TYR A 51 -44.77 -23.45 -26.83
C TYR A 51 -44.95 -23.70 -28.33
N ILE A 52 -46.10 -24.24 -28.75
CA ILE A 52 -46.49 -24.36 -30.16
C ILE A 52 -47.93 -23.88 -30.29
N THR A 53 -48.16 -22.92 -31.18
CA THR A 53 -49.49 -22.42 -31.56
C THR A 53 -49.55 -22.37 -33.08
N GLY A 54 -50.37 -23.26 -33.67
CA GLY A 54 -50.31 -23.54 -35.10
C GLY A 54 -48.94 -24.03 -35.56
N SER A 55 -48.51 -23.61 -36.75
CA SER A 55 -47.25 -24.03 -37.38
C SER A 55 -45.98 -23.34 -36.87
N LYS A 56 -46.08 -22.47 -35.84
CA LYS A 56 -44.94 -21.69 -35.32
C LYS A 56 -44.52 -22.17 -33.92
N LEU A 57 -43.25 -22.54 -33.79
CA LEU A 57 -42.61 -22.97 -32.56
C LEU A 57 -42.03 -21.74 -31.82
N ALA A 58 -42.39 -21.56 -30.55
CA ALA A 58 -41.87 -20.48 -29.73
C ALA A 58 -40.48 -20.84 -29.15
N GLY A 59 -39.51 -19.93 -29.27
CA GLY A 59 -38.19 -20.09 -28.65
C GLY A 59 -38.26 -20.16 -27.12
N THR A 60 -37.41 -20.94 -26.47
CA THR A 60 -37.56 -21.29 -25.04
C THR A 60 -37.14 -20.19 -24.04
N SER A 61 -37.00 -18.93 -24.47
CA SER A 61 -36.42 -17.84 -23.67
C SER A 61 -37.33 -17.38 -22.52
N HIS A 62 -38.65 -17.33 -22.74
CA HIS A 62 -39.63 -17.06 -21.66
C HIS A 62 -39.66 -18.18 -20.62
N LEU A 63 -39.42 -19.42 -21.03
CA LEU A 63 -39.36 -20.57 -20.14
C LEU A 63 -38.07 -20.57 -19.30
N LYS A 64 -36.91 -20.21 -19.89
CA LYS A 64 -35.69 -19.92 -19.13
C LYS A 64 -35.92 -18.82 -18.09
N ARG A 65 -36.52 -17.69 -18.51
CA ARG A 65 -36.80 -16.53 -17.63
C ARG A 65 -37.72 -16.88 -16.45
N HIS A 66 -38.60 -17.88 -16.58
CA HIS A 66 -39.42 -18.35 -15.45
C HIS A 66 -38.61 -19.07 -14.37
N ILE A 67 -37.53 -19.76 -14.75
CA ILE A 67 -36.61 -20.47 -13.86
C ILE A 67 -35.59 -19.49 -13.28
N SER A 68 -34.99 -18.64 -14.11
CA SER A 68 -33.82 -17.84 -13.75
C SER A 68 -34.10 -16.51 -13.03
N LEU A 69 -35.36 -16.21 -12.69
CA LEU A 69 -35.77 -14.99 -11.96
C LEU A 69 -36.74 -15.31 -10.80
N ASP A 70 -36.75 -16.57 -10.32
CA ASP A 70 -37.60 -17.06 -9.20
C ASP A 70 -39.10 -16.70 -9.24
N ILE A 71 -39.63 -16.51 -10.47
CA ILE A 71 -41.06 -16.33 -10.75
C ILE A 71 -41.86 -17.64 -10.49
N CYS A 72 -41.15 -18.72 -10.18
CA CYS A 72 -41.68 -20.00 -9.71
C CYS A 72 -41.68 -20.05 -8.17
N PRO A 73 -42.86 -20.05 -7.49
CA PRO A 73 -42.94 -19.99 -6.03
C PRO A 73 -42.30 -21.16 -5.25
N ALA A 74 -41.82 -22.20 -5.93
CA ALA A 74 -41.24 -23.40 -5.33
C ALA A 74 -39.70 -23.37 -5.22
N ASN A 75 -39.04 -22.33 -5.72
CA ASN A 75 -37.59 -22.15 -5.57
C ASN A 75 -37.17 -21.40 -4.30
N ARG A 76 -38.13 -20.77 -3.57
CA ARG A 76 -37.82 -20.15 -2.28
C ARG A 76 -37.33 -21.21 -1.30
N PRO A 77 -36.11 -21.09 -0.73
CA PRO A 77 -35.62 -22.06 0.25
C PRO A 77 -36.50 -22.03 1.51
N ARG A 78 -36.81 -23.22 2.03
CA ARG A 78 -37.69 -23.44 3.18
C ARG A 78 -36.85 -23.93 4.36
N ASN A 79 -36.26 -22.99 5.10
CA ASN A 79 -35.67 -23.28 6.41
C ASN A 79 -36.72 -23.14 7.51
N GLN A 80 -36.60 -24.00 8.52
CA GLN A 80 -37.48 -24.12 9.69
C GLN A 80 -37.29 -22.92 10.62
N GLU A 81 -38.35 -22.29 11.13
CA GLU A 81 -39.08 -22.70 12.35
C GLU A 81 -38.14 -22.78 13.57
N ASN A 82 -37.88 -21.63 14.23
CA ASN A 82 -38.11 -21.43 15.67
C ASN A 82 -37.59 -20.07 16.18
N ASN A 83 -38.47 -19.05 16.21
CA ASN A 83 -38.86 -18.46 17.48
C ASN A 83 -40.11 -17.59 17.33
N MET A 84 -41.04 -17.75 18.27
CA MET A 84 -42.33 -17.08 18.30
C MET A 84 -42.22 -15.85 19.22
N LEU A 85 -42.58 -14.65 18.77
CA LEU A 85 -42.95 -13.50 19.62
C LEU A 85 -43.36 -12.25 18.80
N SER A 86 -44.65 -12.11 18.46
CA SER A 86 -45.32 -10.79 18.38
C SER A 86 -46.84 -10.93 18.30
N ILE A 87 -47.48 -10.58 19.41
CA ILE A 87 -48.86 -10.15 19.64
C ILE A 87 -49.70 -9.81 18.38
N ASP A 88 -50.82 -10.50 18.21
CA ASP A 88 -51.95 -10.04 17.38
C ASP A 88 -52.67 -8.85 18.02
N THR A 89 -53.09 -7.88 17.21
CA THR A 89 -54.26 -7.03 17.50
C THR A 89 -55.13 -6.91 16.23
N PRO A 90 -56.39 -7.37 16.25
CA PRO A 90 -57.23 -7.39 15.05
C PRO A 90 -58.05 -6.10 14.88
N ASP A 91 -58.10 -5.58 13.65
CA ASP A 91 -59.04 -4.53 13.24
C ASP A 91 -60.22 -5.16 12.47
N ALA A 92 -61.43 -5.09 13.02
CA ALA A 92 -62.63 -5.68 12.43
C ALA A 92 -63.89 -4.84 12.72
N LYS A 93 -64.60 -4.47 11.65
CA LYS A 93 -65.73 -3.53 11.67
C LYS A 93 -67.09 -4.24 11.66
N THR A 94 -68.07 -3.58 12.27
CA THR A 94 -69.47 -3.58 11.80
C THR A 94 -69.74 -2.25 11.05
N ASN A 95 -70.65 -2.11 10.08
CA ASN A 95 -71.71 -3.01 9.61
C ASN A 95 -72.19 -2.60 8.19
N ILE A 96 -72.91 -3.51 7.47
CA ILE A 96 -73.94 -3.20 6.41
C ILE A 96 -73.48 -2.51 5.09
N SER A 97 -73.98 -2.78 3.87
CA SER A 97 -74.67 -3.95 3.25
C SER A 97 -74.79 -3.76 1.70
N ALA A 98 -75.23 -4.81 0.99
CA ALA A 98 -75.93 -4.84 -0.32
C ALA A 98 -75.20 -4.56 -1.69
N ASN A 99 -74.90 -5.68 -2.37
CA ASN A 99 -75.25 -6.04 -3.76
C ASN A 99 -74.62 -5.40 -5.03
N VAL A 100 -73.87 -6.28 -5.73
CA VAL A 100 -73.97 -6.66 -7.16
C VAL A 100 -73.92 -5.57 -8.27
N ALA A 101 -72.75 -5.47 -8.93
CA ALA A 101 -72.64 -5.58 -10.40
C ALA A 101 -71.17 -5.86 -10.81
N GLY A 102 -70.95 -6.72 -11.81
CA GLY A 102 -69.60 -7.03 -12.30
C GLY A 102 -68.99 -5.91 -13.16
N ARG A 103 -67.66 -5.71 -13.08
CA ARG A 103 -66.96 -4.69 -13.88
C ARG A 103 -65.89 -5.30 -14.79
N ALA A 104 -66.14 -5.24 -16.10
CA ALA A 104 -65.19 -5.68 -17.12
C ALA A 104 -63.96 -4.77 -17.20
N ARG A 105 -62.87 -5.30 -17.75
CA ARG A 105 -61.58 -4.60 -17.97
C ARG A 105 -61.78 -3.24 -18.69
N LYS A 106 -61.36 -2.15 -18.07
CA LYS A 106 -60.85 -0.97 -18.79
C LYS A 106 -59.32 -0.92 -18.67
N ARG A 107 -58.66 -0.52 -19.75
CA ARG A 107 -57.19 -0.48 -19.85
C ARG A 107 -56.68 0.81 -19.20
N CYS A 108 -55.83 0.70 -18.17
CA CYS A 108 -54.90 1.77 -17.85
C CYS A 108 -53.70 1.66 -18.81
N ARG A 109 -53.19 2.80 -19.29
CA ARG A 109 -51.93 2.85 -20.04
C ARG A 109 -50.77 2.63 -19.08
N ALA A 110 -49.72 1.93 -19.52
CA ALA A 110 -48.50 1.82 -18.73
C ALA A 110 -47.71 3.14 -18.84
N THR A 111 -47.54 3.83 -17.73
CA THR A 111 -46.46 4.81 -17.56
C THR A 111 -45.17 4.01 -17.33
N PRO A 112 -44.04 4.34 -17.98
CA PRO A 112 -42.77 3.73 -17.64
C PRO A 112 -42.35 4.20 -16.24
N GLY A 113 -42.40 3.29 -15.27
CA GLY A 113 -41.91 3.55 -13.93
C GLY A 113 -40.39 3.62 -13.95
N PHE A 114 -39.85 4.84 -14.00
CA PHE A 114 -38.53 5.09 -13.41
C PHE A 114 -38.59 4.66 -11.94
N THR A 115 -37.61 3.87 -11.50
CA THR A 115 -37.31 3.76 -10.07
C THR A 115 -36.88 5.14 -9.60
N SER A 116 -37.73 5.81 -8.84
CA SER A 116 -37.36 7.08 -8.21
C SER A 116 -36.24 6.77 -7.22
N LEU A 117 -35.01 7.15 -7.58
CA LEU A 117 -33.96 7.30 -6.58
C LEU A 117 -34.48 8.31 -5.57
N VAL A 118 -34.52 7.91 -4.30
CA VAL A 118 -34.83 8.83 -3.20
C VAL A 118 -33.63 9.75 -3.07
N PHE A 119 -33.85 11.06 -3.11
CA PHE A 119 -32.77 12.01 -2.92
C PHE A 119 -32.34 11.99 -1.45
N ASP A 120 -31.08 11.65 -1.22
CA ASP A 120 -30.43 11.67 0.09
C ASP A 120 -29.39 12.82 0.10
N GLN A 121 -29.68 13.83 0.91
CA GLN A 121 -28.83 15.00 1.08
C GLN A 121 -27.50 14.63 1.76
N ASP A 122 -27.53 13.74 2.76
CA ASP A 122 -26.35 13.41 3.56
C ASP A 122 -25.39 12.49 2.80
N HIS A 123 -25.90 11.62 1.95
CA HIS A 123 -25.07 10.88 1.00
C HIS A 123 -24.36 11.81 0.01
N CYS A 124 -25.07 12.79 -0.57
CA CYS A 124 -24.44 13.78 -1.45
C CYS A 124 -23.45 14.70 -0.71
N ASN A 125 -23.72 15.05 0.56
CA ASN A 125 -22.77 15.80 1.40
C ASN A 125 -21.49 14.98 1.65
N HIS A 126 -21.63 13.67 1.94
CA HIS A 126 -20.52 12.74 2.11
C HIS A 126 -19.67 12.62 0.84
N ASP A 127 -20.30 12.49 -0.34
CA ASP A 127 -19.60 12.44 -1.62
C ASP A 127 -18.83 13.74 -1.92
N ILE A 128 -19.39 14.91 -1.58
CA ILE A 128 -18.69 16.19 -1.70
C ILE A 128 -17.48 16.25 -0.75
N ALA A 129 -17.62 15.79 0.50
CA ALA A 129 -16.51 15.69 1.45
C ALA A 129 -15.42 14.71 0.95
N LYS A 130 -15.81 13.56 0.39
CA LYS A 130 -14.93 12.54 -0.20
C LYS A 130 -14.16 13.11 -1.42
N MET A 131 -14.85 13.85 -2.29
CA MET A 131 -14.27 14.58 -3.42
C MET A 131 -13.25 15.64 -2.96
N ILE A 132 -13.58 16.41 -1.91
CA ILE A 132 -12.69 17.41 -1.31
C ILE A 132 -11.41 16.76 -0.74
N ILE A 133 -11.55 15.65 -0.02
CA ILE A 133 -10.41 14.89 0.53
C ILE A 133 -9.53 14.34 -0.60
N GLN A 134 -10.12 13.69 -1.61
CA GLN A 134 -9.37 13.00 -2.67
C GLN A 134 -8.65 13.95 -3.65
N HIS A 135 -9.22 15.13 -3.92
CA HIS A 135 -8.70 16.08 -4.93
C HIS A 135 -8.05 17.35 -4.34
N ASP A 136 -7.78 17.38 -3.03
CA ASP A 136 -7.23 18.55 -2.31
C ASP A 136 -8.03 19.86 -2.48
N TYR A 137 -9.31 19.80 -2.82
CA TYR A 137 -10.10 21.01 -3.05
C TYR A 137 -10.22 21.85 -1.76
N PRO A 138 -10.17 23.19 -1.83
CA PRO A 138 -10.48 24.03 -0.69
C PRO A 138 -11.91 23.80 -0.19
N LEU A 139 -12.11 23.75 1.13
CA LEU A 139 -13.41 23.53 1.76
C LEU A 139 -14.45 24.58 1.32
N HIS A 140 -14.01 25.80 1.04
CA HIS A 140 -14.84 26.89 0.54
C HIS A 140 -15.39 26.67 -0.89
N ILE A 141 -15.04 25.56 -1.57
CA ILE A 141 -15.63 25.20 -2.87
C ILE A 141 -17.16 25.10 -2.81
N VAL A 142 -17.72 24.66 -1.68
CA VAL A 142 -19.19 24.55 -1.52
C VAL A 142 -19.90 25.88 -1.40
N GLU A 143 -19.17 26.95 -1.08
CA GLU A 143 -19.68 28.33 -0.99
C GLU A 143 -19.43 29.13 -2.28
N ASN A 144 -18.72 28.56 -3.26
CA ASN A 144 -18.46 29.19 -4.56
C ASN A 144 -19.74 29.28 -5.41
N THR A 145 -20.03 30.47 -5.95
CA THR A 145 -21.26 30.76 -6.72
C THR A 145 -21.48 29.86 -7.93
N ASP A 146 -20.40 29.49 -8.63
CA ASP A 146 -20.47 28.73 -9.87
C ASP A 146 -20.64 27.24 -9.59
N PHE A 147 -19.97 26.73 -8.54
CA PHE A 147 -20.20 25.38 -8.01
C PHE A 147 -21.64 25.23 -7.49
N ILE A 148 -22.14 26.21 -6.74
CA ILE A 148 -23.54 26.28 -6.29
C ILE A 148 -24.52 26.26 -7.48
N SER A 149 -24.23 27.02 -8.53
CA SER A 149 -25.06 27.07 -9.76
C SER A 149 -25.06 25.72 -10.50
N PHE A 150 -23.89 25.07 -10.59
CA PHE A 150 -23.71 23.75 -11.17
C PHE A 150 -24.49 22.67 -10.39
N VAL A 151 -24.31 22.56 -9.07
CA VAL A 151 -25.00 21.56 -8.23
C VAL A 151 -26.52 21.75 -8.29
N ARG A 152 -27.02 23.00 -8.22
CA ARG A 152 -28.45 23.30 -8.39
C ARG A 152 -29.00 22.93 -9.78
N SER A 153 -28.17 22.98 -10.81
CA SER A 153 -28.55 22.58 -12.17
C SER A 153 -28.62 21.05 -12.34
N LEU A 154 -27.89 20.30 -11.52
CA LEU A 154 -27.95 18.82 -11.46
C LEU A 154 -29.09 18.33 -10.57
N GLN A 155 -29.23 18.88 -9.37
CA GLN A 155 -30.26 18.51 -8.39
C GLN A 155 -30.85 19.77 -7.70
N PRO A 156 -31.98 20.29 -8.20
CA PRO A 156 -32.65 21.46 -7.60
C PRO A 156 -33.16 21.26 -6.15
N GLN A 157 -33.24 20.01 -5.67
CA GLN A 157 -33.65 19.70 -4.29
C GLN A 157 -32.50 19.76 -3.27
N PHE A 158 -31.25 19.86 -3.74
CA PHE A 158 -30.07 19.88 -2.87
C PHE A 158 -29.98 21.21 -2.10
N SER A 159 -30.01 21.14 -0.77
CA SER A 159 -29.81 22.30 0.10
C SER A 159 -28.34 22.73 0.10
N LEU A 160 -28.08 24.04 0.11
CA LEU A 160 -26.70 24.53 0.16
C LEU A 160 -26.05 24.16 1.50
N VAL A 161 -24.85 23.59 1.40
CA VAL A 161 -24.01 23.23 2.54
C VAL A 161 -23.05 24.37 2.83
N ASN A 162 -22.81 24.67 4.11
CA ASN A 162 -21.75 25.60 4.54
C ASN A 162 -20.43 24.83 4.76
N ILE A 163 -19.33 25.56 4.96
CA ILE A 163 -18.03 24.94 5.30
C ILE A 163 -18.12 24.05 6.55
N SER A 164 -18.85 24.47 7.60
CA SER A 164 -18.91 23.76 8.89
C SER A 164 -19.50 22.35 8.78
N THR A 165 -20.61 22.16 8.07
CA THR A 165 -21.20 20.84 7.86
C THR A 165 -20.31 19.96 6.98
N ILE A 166 -19.59 20.52 6.00
CA ILE A 166 -18.56 19.77 5.27
C ILE A 166 -17.40 19.36 6.17
N GLU A 167 -16.93 20.22 7.08
CA GLU A 167 -15.92 19.82 8.07
C GLU A 167 -16.42 18.68 8.97
N GLU A 168 -17.70 18.67 9.37
CA GLU A 168 -18.31 17.58 10.13
C GLU A 168 -18.33 16.27 9.33
N HIS A 169 -18.70 16.31 8.03
CA HIS A 169 -18.62 15.14 7.15
C HIS A 169 -17.17 14.66 6.94
N VAL A 170 -16.20 15.56 6.78
CA VAL A 170 -14.76 15.24 6.68
C VAL A 170 -14.26 14.57 7.97
N LYS A 171 -14.60 15.12 9.13
CA LYS A 171 -14.25 14.55 10.45
C LYS A 171 -14.93 13.18 10.64
N GLY A 172 -16.17 13.02 10.19
CA GLY A 172 -16.91 11.74 10.22
C GLY A 172 -16.31 10.66 9.30
N ILE A 173 -15.80 11.05 8.12
CA ILE A 173 -15.01 10.16 7.26
C ILE A 173 -13.73 9.75 7.99
N TYR A 174 -12.92 10.73 8.42
CA TYR A 174 -11.65 10.49 9.12
C TYR A 174 -11.81 9.52 10.29
N LEU A 175 -12.76 9.75 11.21
CA LEU A 175 -12.97 8.90 12.38
C LEU A 175 -13.37 7.47 12.00
N ARG A 176 -14.21 7.27 10.98
CA ARG A 176 -14.59 5.94 10.47
C ARG A 176 -13.37 5.20 9.92
N THR A 177 -12.56 5.87 9.10
CA THR A 177 -11.33 5.29 8.55
C THR A 177 -10.24 5.09 9.60
N LYS A 178 -10.18 5.94 10.64
CA LYS A 178 -9.27 5.77 11.79
C LYS A 178 -9.60 4.48 12.54
N GLN A 179 -10.87 4.27 12.89
CA GLN A 179 -11.31 3.04 13.56
C GLN A 179 -10.96 1.80 12.74
N SER A 180 -11.31 1.77 11.46
CA SER A 180 -11.00 0.61 10.60
C SER A 180 -9.50 0.37 10.41
N LEU A 181 -8.65 1.40 10.60
CA LEU A 181 -7.20 1.25 10.60
C LEU A 181 -6.69 0.75 11.97
N SER A 182 -7.27 1.20 13.09
CA SER A 182 -7.02 0.62 14.42
C SER A 182 -7.42 -0.86 14.48
N ASP A 183 -8.52 -1.24 13.83
CA ASP A 183 -8.98 -2.62 13.72
C ASP A 183 -7.95 -3.47 12.94
N LEU A 184 -7.45 -2.96 11.80
CA LEU A 184 -6.34 -3.59 11.05
C LEU A 184 -5.07 -3.74 11.90
N PHE A 185 -4.72 -2.73 12.70
CA PHE A 185 -3.58 -2.81 13.61
C PHE A 185 -3.76 -3.89 14.69
N ALA A 186 -4.98 -4.15 15.15
CA ALA A 186 -5.26 -5.22 16.11
C ALA A 186 -5.08 -6.65 15.52
N GLU A 187 -5.27 -6.82 14.20
CA GLU A 187 -5.09 -8.12 13.53
C GLU A 187 -3.60 -8.47 13.26
N ILE A 188 -2.74 -7.45 13.09
CA ILE A 188 -1.34 -7.65 12.69
C ILE A 188 -0.53 -8.27 13.84
N PRO A 189 0.16 -9.41 13.63
CA PRO A 189 0.96 -10.07 14.67
C PRO A 189 2.39 -9.52 14.81
N GLY A 190 2.86 -8.73 13.83
CA GLY A 190 4.16 -8.07 13.83
C GLY A 190 4.17 -6.71 14.53
N ARG A 191 5.35 -6.07 14.54
CA ARG A 191 5.57 -4.71 15.04
C ARG A 191 5.33 -3.66 13.94
N ILE A 192 5.47 -2.39 14.30
CA ILE A 192 5.27 -1.25 13.40
C ILE A 192 6.54 -0.38 13.41
N SER A 193 7.08 -0.10 12.23
CA SER A 193 8.13 0.90 12.05
C SER A 193 7.51 2.26 11.76
N LEU A 194 8.09 3.32 12.31
CA LEU A 194 7.56 4.68 12.22
C LEU A 194 8.51 5.61 11.48
N THR A 195 7.92 6.63 10.83
CA THR A 195 8.62 7.76 10.20
C THR A 195 8.07 9.07 10.74
N LEU A 196 8.96 10.01 11.05
CA LEU A 196 8.65 11.38 11.43
C LEU A 196 9.33 12.37 10.47
N ASP A 197 8.52 13.15 9.75
CA ASP A 197 8.94 14.29 8.93
C ASP A 197 8.48 15.60 9.61
N LEU A 198 9.35 16.61 9.72
CA LEU A 198 8.98 17.94 10.23
C LEU A 198 9.03 18.99 9.12
N LEU A 199 7.85 19.49 8.74
CA LEU A 199 7.73 20.60 7.80
C LEU A 199 7.46 21.92 8.55
N VAL A 200 8.21 22.97 8.22
CA VAL A 200 7.97 24.32 8.79
C VAL A 200 7.24 25.20 7.79
N SER A 201 6.14 25.80 8.22
CA SER A 201 5.32 26.71 7.42
C SER A 201 5.92 28.12 7.31
N ASN A 202 5.41 28.92 6.38
CA ASN A 202 5.77 30.34 6.26
C ASN A 202 5.32 31.21 7.46
N GLN A 203 4.61 30.64 8.44
CA GLN A 203 4.15 31.32 9.66
C GLN A 203 4.93 30.85 10.91
N SER A 204 6.06 30.14 10.73
CA SER A 204 6.88 29.52 11.78
C SER A 204 6.17 28.43 12.62
N LEU A 205 4.96 28.02 12.25
CA LEU A 205 4.33 26.80 12.79
C LEU A 205 4.98 25.57 12.15
N GLY A 206 5.33 24.59 12.97
CA GLY A 206 5.80 23.28 12.53
C GLY A 206 4.65 22.29 12.33
N TYR A 207 4.85 21.30 11.47
CA TYR A 207 3.91 20.22 11.20
C TYR A 207 4.66 18.90 11.18
N VAL A 208 4.37 18.03 12.14
CA VAL A 208 4.96 16.70 12.28
C VAL A 208 4.06 15.69 11.59
N PHE A 209 4.59 15.02 10.57
CA PHE A 209 3.89 13.95 9.86
C PHE A 209 4.39 12.60 10.41
N LEU A 210 3.53 11.92 11.16
CA LEU A 210 3.79 10.56 11.66
C LEU A 210 3.21 9.57 10.67
N THR A 211 4.04 8.73 10.05
CA THR A 211 3.63 7.67 9.12
C THR A 211 4.13 6.32 9.62
N GLY A 212 3.22 5.33 9.67
CA GLY A 212 3.53 3.95 10.05
C GLY A 212 3.74 3.04 8.84
N HIS A 213 4.67 2.10 8.99
CA HIS A 213 5.06 1.09 8.00
C HIS A 213 5.07 -0.29 8.67
N PHE A 214 4.45 -1.27 8.03
CA PHE A 214 4.20 -2.59 8.62
C PHE A 214 3.92 -3.63 7.53
N VAL A 215 4.02 -4.92 7.87
CA VAL A 215 3.55 -6.01 7.02
C VAL A 215 2.15 -6.44 7.48
N ASP A 216 1.20 -6.52 6.55
CA ASP A 216 -0.17 -6.98 6.85
C ASP A 216 -0.29 -8.52 6.88
N CYS A 217 -1.44 -9.04 7.31
CA CYS A 217 -1.72 -10.48 7.37
C CYS A 217 -1.69 -11.17 5.98
N ASP A 218 -1.81 -10.40 4.90
CA ASP A 218 -1.68 -10.86 3.51
C ASP A 218 -0.19 -10.95 3.08
N TRP A 219 0.75 -10.52 3.93
CA TRP A 219 2.18 -10.33 3.68
C TRP A 219 2.51 -9.27 2.63
N LYS A 220 1.79 -8.14 2.65
CA LYS A 220 2.12 -6.95 1.87
C LYS A 220 2.70 -5.86 2.78
N LEU A 221 3.70 -5.15 2.28
CA LEU A 221 4.21 -3.93 2.92
C LEU A 221 3.18 -2.81 2.77
N GLN A 222 2.72 -2.28 3.89
CA GLN A 222 1.75 -1.19 3.99
C GLN A 222 2.42 0.05 4.58
N ARG A 223 2.07 1.21 4.04
CA ARG A 223 2.43 2.55 4.52
C ARG A 223 1.13 3.31 4.81
N ARG A 224 1.01 3.96 5.97
CA ARG A 224 -0.17 4.75 6.35
C ARG A 224 0.22 6.02 7.09
N MET A 225 -0.31 7.17 6.67
CA MET A 225 -0.20 8.42 7.44
C MET A 225 -1.06 8.29 8.71
N LEU A 226 -0.46 8.41 9.89
CA LEU A 226 -1.14 8.23 11.18
C LEU A 226 -1.68 9.56 11.70
N ASN A 227 -0.81 10.58 11.81
CA ASN A 227 -1.14 11.89 12.37
C ASN A 227 -0.43 13.03 11.61
N VAL A 228 -1.02 14.22 11.65
CA VAL A 228 -0.40 15.48 11.19
C VAL A 228 -0.48 16.51 12.31
N ILE A 229 0.52 16.50 13.18
CA ILE A 229 0.51 17.24 14.44
C ILE A 229 1.03 18.66 14.20
N THR A 230 0.25 19.68 14.58
CA THR A 230 0.68 21.08 14.44
C THR A 230 1.43 21.53 15.70
N LEU A 231 2.72 21.86 15.56
CA LEU A 231 3.56 22.39 16.63
C LEU A 231 3.60 23.94 16.58
N PRO A 232 3.11 24.65 17.61
CA PRO A 232 3.20 26.11 17.67
C PRO A 232 4.62 26.61 17.95
N TYR A 233 5.48 25.74 18.49
CA TYR A 233 6.89 26.03 18.82
C TYR A 233 7.76 24.88 18.30
N PRO A 234 8.12 24.85 17.00
CA PRO A 234 8.93 23.77 16.44
C PRO A 234 10.33 23.66 17.05
N ASP A 235 10.88 24.77 17.55
CA ASP A 235 12.19 24.84 18.21
C ASP A 235 12.16 24.28 19.66
N SER A 236 11.00 23.86 20.18
CA SER A 236 10.84 23.32 21.52
C SER A 236 10.93 21.79 21.52
N GLU A 237 12.06 21.28 22.01
CA GLU A 237 12.37 19.85 22.11
C GLU A 237 11.29 19.10 22.90
N ASP A 238 10.85 19.64 24.04
CA ASP A 238 9.79 19.07 24.87
C ASP A 238 8.44 19.01 24.14
N ALA A 239 8.10 20.05 23.36
CA ALA A 239 6.85 20.08 22.61
C ALA A 239 6.82 19.03 21.49
N PHE A 240 7.94 18.84 20.78
CA PHE A 240 8.07 17.77 19.78
C PHE A 240 7.94 16.38 20.44
N ASN A 241 8.69 16.12 21.52
CA ASN A 241 8.66 14.83 22.21
C ASN A 241 7.27 14.52 22.78
N HIS A 242 6.62 15.48 23.44
CA HIS A 242 5.28 15.30 23.99
C HIS A 242 4.23 15.04 22.91
N ALA A 243 4.31 15.74 21.77
CA ALA A 243 3.43 15.52 20.62
C ALA A 243 3.57 14.12 20.02
N VAL A 244 4.81 13.63 19.86
CA VAL A 244 5.09 12.26 19.41
C VAL A 244 4.51 11.26 20.41
N SER A 245 4.87 11.34 21.70
CA SER A 245 4.39 10.41 22.72
C SER A 245 2.86 10.35 22.81
N ALA A 246 2.18 11.50 22.83
CA ALA A 246 0.72 11.55 22.87
C ALA A 246 0.07 10.83 21.67
N SER A 247 0.71 10.88 20.50
CA SER A 247 0.26 10.15 19.31
C SER A 247 0.52 8.64 19.43
N LEU A 248 1.66 8.22 20.00
CA LEU A 248 1.96 6.80 20.24
C LEU A 248 0.96 6.18 21.24
N THR A 249 0.56 6.92 22.27
CA THR A 249 -0.48 6.51 23.23
C THR A 249 -1.87 6.44 22.58
N ASP A 250 -2.25 7.43 21.76
CA ASP A 250 -3.54 7.46 21.03
C ASP A 250 -3.73 6.26 20.08
N TRP A 251 -2.64 5.75 19.48
CA TRP A 251 -2.65 4.51 18.69
C TRP A 251 -2.36 3.23 19.49
N ASN A 252 -2.05 3.32 20.80
CA ASN A 252 -1.63 2.21 21.66
C ASN A 252 -0.38 1.46 21.15
N PHE A 253 0.59 2.19 20.59
CA PHE A 253 1.77 1.62 19.93
C PHE A 253 3.01 1.45 20.81
N GLU A 254 3.01 1.98 22.03
CA GLU A 254 4.15 2.02 22.96
C GLU A 254 4.98 0.71 22.97
N ASN A 255 4.32 -0.44 23.17
CA ASN A 255 4.99 -1.74 23.27
C ASN A 255 5.21 -2.45 21.91
N ARG A 256 4.77 -1.84 20.80
CA ARG A 256 4.72 -2.43 19.44
C ARG A 256 5.60 -1.75 18.39
N ILE A 257 6.29 -0.67 18.73
CA ILE A 257 7.19 0.00 17.78
C ILE A 257 8.43 -0.89 17.56
N PHE A 258 8.95 -0.89 16.34
CA PHE A 258 10.20 -1.57 15.98
C PHE A 258 11.34 -0.59 15.70
N THR A 259 11.13 0.35 14.76
CA THR A 259 12.10 1.41 14.45
C THR A 259 11.43 2.78 14.40
N LEU A 260 12.23 3.83 14.58
CA LEU A 260 11.80 5.22 14.42
C LEU A 260 12.76 5.96 13.49
N THR A 261 12.34 6.23 12.26
CA THR A 261 13.13 6.97 11.26
C THR A 261 12.76 8.44 11.30
N LEU A 262 13.78 9.29 11.43
CA LEU A 262 13.63 10.74 11.59
C LEU A 262 14.14 11.43 10.32
N ASP A 263 13.37 12.38 9.79
CA ASP A 263 13.88 13.37 8.84
C ASP A 263 13.71 14.78 9.38
N ASN A 264 14.79 15.32 9.95
CA ASN A 264 14.82 16.71 10.39
C ASN A 264 16.27 17.24 10.46
N PRO A 265 16.59 18.46 10.00
CA PRO A 265 17.85 19.14 10.34
C PRO A 265 17.85 19.76 11.75
N PHE A 266 16.70 19.84 12.41
CA PHE A 266 16.51 20.50 13.72
C PHE A 266 16.35 19.52 14.91
N ILE A 267 16.42 18.20 14.69
CA ILE A 267 16.44 17.22 15.81
C ILE A 267 17.85 17.17 16.38
N ASN A 268 18.01 17.72 17.59
CA ASN A 268 19.23 17.62 18.37
C ASN A 268 19.35 16.22 19.02
N GLU A 269 20.58 15.84 19.41
CA GLU A 269 20.83 14.59 20.14
C GLU A 269 20.04 14.49 21.47
N SER A 270 19.64 15.61 22.07
CA SER A 270 18.77 15.67 23.24
C SER A 270 17.32 15.23 22.95
N VAL A 271 16.75 15.62 21.81
CA VAL A 271 15.44 15.11 21.34
C VAL A 271 15.52 13.60 21.14
N LYS A 272 16.59 13.14 20.50
CA LYS A 272 16.87 11.72 20.23
C LYS A 272 17.05 10.90 21.51
N GLU A 273 17.79 11.39 22.51
CA GLU A 273 17.93 10.71 23.81
C GLU A 273 16.64 10.71 24.63
N ASN A 274 15.81 11.76 24.53
CA ASN A 274 14.47 11.76 25.13
C ASN A 274 13.56 10.71 24.47
N LEU A 275 13.54 10.63 23.14
CA LEU A 275 12.83 9.58 22.39
C LEU A 275 13.38 8.19 22.70
N ARG A 276 14.70 8.03 22.83
CA ARG A 276 15.34 6.77 23.27
C ARG A 276 14.91 6.39 24.68
N GLY A 277 14.87 7.34 25.62
CA GLY A 277 14.40 7.10 26.98
C GLY A 277 12.96 6.59 27.01
N LEU A 278 12.06 7.24 26.26
CA LEU A 278 10.67 6.80 26.08
C LEU A 278 10.59 5.40 25.45
N MET A 279 11.28 5.19 24.33
CA MET A 279 11.31 3.93 23.60
C MET A 279 11.88 2.77 24.42
N SER A 280 12.94 2.99 25.21
CA SER A 280 13.55 1.95 26.06
C SER A 280 12.76 1.68 27.33
N ILE A 281 11.86 2.57 27.76
CA ILE A 281 10.88 2.30 28.83
C ILE A 281 9.75 1.42 28.29
N SER A 282 9.23 1.70 27.09
CA SER A 282 8.14 0.93 26.46
C SER A 282 8.62 -0.35 25.75
N ASN A 283 9.90 -0.43 25.36
CA ASN A 283 10.52 -1.58 24.71
C ASN A 283 11.97 -1.81 25.19
N PRO A 284 12.18 -2.18 26.48
CA PRO A 284 13.51 -2.51 27.00
C PRO A 284 14.13 -3.78 26.39
N LEU A 285 13.37 -4.49 25.55
CA LEU A 285 13.72 -5.77 24.91
C LEU A 285 13.95 -5.66 23.39
N ILE A 286 14.17 -4.47 22.83
CA ILE A 286 14.79 -4.32 21.49
C ILE A 286 15.92 -3.30 21.50
N LEU A 287 17.16 -3.81 21.51
CA LEU A 287 18.42 -3.10 21.29
C LEU A 287 18.57 -1.77 22.06
N ASN A 288 17.93 -1.63 23.23
CA ASN A 288 17.91 -0.41 24.06
C ASN A 288 17.66 0.90 23.27
N GLY A 289 16.79 0.87 22.25
CA GLY A 289 16.48 2.05 21.44
C GLY A 289 17.62 2.49 20.50
N GLN A 290 18.46 1.56 20.05
CA GLN A 290 19.42 1.80 18.97
C GLN A 290 18.76 1.98 17.60
N LEU A 291 17.56 1.42 17.37
CA LEU A 291 16.81 1.48 16.10
C LEU A 291 16.12 2.85 15.85
N ILE A 292 16.74 3.94 16.27
CA ILE A 292 16.37 5.31 15.93
C ILE A 292 17.29 5.76 14.79
N LEU A 293 16.73 5.90 13.58
CA LEU A 293 17.46 6.17 12.35
C LEU A 293 17.43 7.68 12.07
N ASN A 294 18.56 8.36 12.29
CA ASN A 294 18.61 9.83 12.28
C ASN A 294 18.62 10.46 10.87
N ASN A 295 18.91 9.67 9.84
CA ASN A 295 19.17 10.13 8.49
C ASN A 295 18.27 9.41 7.46
N CYS A 296 17.40 10.17 6.83
CA CYS A 296 16.49 9.71 5.78
C CYS A 296 17.20 9.55 4.43
N TYR A 297 17.07 8.39 3.78
CA TYR A 297 17.72 8.01 2.52
C TYR A 297 17.56 9.08 1.43
N THR A 298 16.32 9.48 1.16
CA THR A 298 15.99 10.48 0.11
C THR A 298 16.58 11.84 0.42
N ARG A 299 16.67 12.21 1.70
CA ARG A 299 17.33 13.44 2.09
C ARG A 299 18.83 13.32 1.93
N THR A 300 19.48 12.25 2.38
CA THR A 300 20.93 12.08 2.18
C THR A 300 21.30 12.22 0.70
N PHE A 301 20.58 11.58 -0.21
CA PHE A 301 20.88 11.70 -1.64
C PHE A 301 20.46 13.04 -2.26
N ARG A 302 19.35 13.67 -1.85
CA ARG A 302 19.03 15.06 -2.20
C ARG A 302 20.15 16.02 -1.77
N ASP A 303 20.56 15.93 -0.52
CA ASP A 303 21.54 16.80 0.11
C ASP A 303 22.94 16.58 -0.51
N LEU A 304 23.26 15.37 -1.00
CA LEU A 304 24.46 15.06 -1.78
C LEU A 304 24.39 15.59 -3.23
N ALA A 305 23.24 15.40 -3.90
CA ALA A 305 23.02 15.93 -5.25
C ALA A 305 23.07 17.47 -5.27
N GLN A 306 22.55 18.13 -4.24
CA GLN A 306 22.62 19.57 -4.06
C GLN A 306 24.05 20.07 -3.83
N ASP A 307 24.82 19.42 -2.95
CA ASP A 307 26.23 19.77 -2.75
C ASP A 307 27.01 19.65 -4.08
N ALA A 308 26.83 18.53 -4.81
CA ALA A 308 27.49 18.30 -6.10
C ALA A 308 27.11 19.36 -7.16
N LEU A 309 25.82 19.70 -7.27
CA LEU A 309 25.34 20.78 -8.14
C LEU A 309 25.87 22.16 -7.73
N MET A 310 26.05 22.41 -6.43
CA MET A 310 26.58 23.66 -5.91
C MET A 310 28.09 23.82 -6.16
N MET A 311 28.86 22.73 -6.08
CA MET A 311 30.31 22.73 -6.36
C MET A 311 30.63 23.07 -7.82
N CYS A 312 29.74 22.72 -8.76
CA CYS A 312 29.88 23.06 -10.18
C CYS A 312 28.92 24.19 -10.63
N ARG A 313 28.43 25.02 -9.70
CA ARG A 313 27.32 25.97 -9.93
C ARG A 313 27.49 26.85 -11.17
N GLU A 314 28.66 27.46 -11.36
CA GLU A 314 28.91 28.36 -12.51
C GLU A 314 28.75 27.62 -13.84
N THR A 315 29.27 26.40 -13.93
CA THR A 315 29.18 25.52 -15.10
C THR A 315 27.73 25.08 -15.34
N VAL A 316 27.01 24.70 -14.29
CA VAL A 316 25.57 24.34 -14.36
C VAL A 316 24.72 25.53 -14.81
N GLU A 317 25.01 26.75 -14.33
CA GLU A 317 24.33 27.97 -14.79
C GLU A 317 24.63 28.30 -16.26
N LYS A 318 25.87 28.09 -16.75
CA LYS A 318 26.19 28.22 -18.18
C LYS A 318 25.45 27.21 -19.05
N VAL A 319 25.36 25.94 -18.64
CA VAL A 319 24.56 24.93 -19.37
C VAL A 319 23.09 25.36 -19.40
N ARG A 320 22.52 25.74 -18.25
CA ARG A 320 21.12 26.20 -18.14
C ARG A 320 20.80 27.37 -19.06
N LEU A 321 21.66 28.40 -19.08
CA LEU A 321 21.50 29.55 -19.97
C LEU A 321 21.64 29.17 -21.45
N SER A 322 22.47 28.19 -21.78
CA SER A 322 22.65 27.68 -23.16
C SER A 322 21.43 26.88 -23.64
N VAL A 323 20.87 26.02 -22.79
CA VAL A 323 19.61 25.30 -23.05
C VAL A 323 18.44 26.30 -23.18
N LEU A 324 18.38 27.29 -22.30
CA LEU A 324 17.39 28.38 -22.37
C LEU A 324 17.50 29.19 -23.65
N TYR A 325 18.72 29.53 -24.10
CA TYR A 325 18.93 30.28 -25.34
C TYR A 325 18.32 29.56 -26.56
N VAL A 326 18.50 28.23 -26.66
CA VAL A 326 17.91 27.40 -27.71
C VAL A 326 16.38 27.35 -27.59
N LYS A 327 15.86 27.13 -26.36
CA LYS A 327 14.41 27.03 -26.09
C LYS A 327 13.65 28.37 -26.11
N THR A 328 14.34 29.50 -26.10
CA THR A 328 13.72 30.85 -26.13
C THR A 328 12.92 31.12 -27.41
N SER A 329 13.25 30.46 -28.52
CA SER A 329 12.56 30.64 -29.80
C SER A 329 12.57 29.37 -30.63
N ALA A 330 11.40 29.01 -31.17
CA ALA A 330 11.27 27.89 -32.12
C ALA A 330 12.25 28.00 -33.30
N VAL A 331 12.64 29.22 -33.73
CA VAL A 331 13.63 29.41 -34.80
C VAL A 331 15.03 28.94 -34.38
N ARG A 332 15.45 29.22 -33.14
CA ARG A 332 16.73 28.75 -32.58
C ARG A 332 16.72 27.25 -32.33
N GLU A 333 15.59 26.71 -31.88
CA GLU A 333 15.39 25.26 -31.76
C GLU A 333 15.48 24.55 -33.13
N HIS A 334 14.89 25.11 -34.19
CA HIS A 334 15.03 24.56 -35.55
C HIS A 334 16.48 24.63 -36.05
N LYS A 335 17.21 25.76 -35.85
CA LYS A 335 18.65 25.85 -36.15
C LYS A 335 19.46 24.76 -35.42
N PHE A 336 19.20 24.58 -34.13
CA PHE A 336 19.90 23.59 -33.30
C PHE A 336 19.63 22.15 -33.77
N ILE A 337 18.39 21.84 -34.16
CA ILE A 337 18.02 20.54 -34.75
C ILE A 337 18.68 20.35 -36.13
N GLU A 338 18.76 21.40 -36.96
CA GLU A 338 19.46 21.34 -38.24
C GLU A 338 20.97 21.09 -38.04
N LEU A 339 21.62 21.82 -37.14
CA LEU A 339 23.03 21.62 -36.78
C LEU A 339 23.29 20.21 -36.23
N LYS A 340 22.39 19.69 -35.38
CA LYS A 340 22.44 18.30 -34.88
C LYS A 340 22.37 17.28 -36.02
N GLN A 341 21.58 17.52 -37.06
CA GLN A 341 21.51 16.67 -38.26
C GLN A 341 22.76 16.80 -39.13
N GLN A 342 23.28 18.02 -39.34
CA GLN A 342 24.51 18.28 -40.12
C GLN A 342 25.74 17.60 -39.48
N LEU A 343 25.85 17.64 -38.16
CA LEU A 343 26.90 16.97 -37.37
C LEU A 343 26.66 15.45 -37.19
N GLN A 344 25.50 14.92 -37.60
CA GLN A 344 25.12 13.51 -37.49
C GLN A 344 25.18 12.93 -36.05
N VAL A 345 24.94 13.77 -35.04
CA VAL A 345 25.04 13.38 -33.62
C VAL A 345 23.99 12.31 -33.29
N PRO A 346 24.38 11.12 -32.81
CA PRO A 346 23.50 9.95 -32.73
C PRO A 346 22.48 9.98 -31.57
N SER A 347 22.57 10.94 -30.65
CA SER A 347 21.63 11.04 -29.52
C SER A 347 20.21 11.37 -29.99
N MET A 348 19.24 10.58 -29.56
CA MET A 348 17.81 10.87 -29.76
C MET A 348 17.22 11.81 -28.69
N LYS A 349 18.02 12.28 -27.71
CA LYS A 349 17.50 13.14 -26.65
C LYS A 349 17.14 14.53 -27.16
N ASN A 350 16.10 15.08 -26.53
CA ASN A 350 15.61 16.44 -26.71
C ASN A 350 16.04 17.27 -25.51
N LEU A 351 16.35 18.54 -25.74
CA LEU A 351 16.62 19.48 -24.65
C LEU A 351 15.35 19.72 -23.82
N ILE A 352 15.52 19.74 -22.50
CA ILE A 352 14.49 20.00 -21.49
C ILE A 352 15.04 21.11 -20.57
N LEU A 353 14.20 22.07 -20.20
CA LEU A 353 14.54 23.07 -19.18
C LEU A 353 14.29 22.51 -17.79
N ASP A 354 15.17 22.80 -16.85
CA ASP A 354 15.07 22.30 -15.48
C ASP A 354 14.12 23.13 -14.61
N ASP A 355 13.51 22.46 -13.64
CA ASP A 355 12.77 23.05 -12.54
C ASP A 355 13.71 23.13 -11.33
N LEU A 356 14.04 24.34 -10.89
CA LEU A 356 14.92 24.56 -9.74
C LEU A 356 14.33 23.98 -8.42
N THR A 357 13.04 23.62 -8.40
CA THR A 357 12.40 22.93 -7.28
C THR A 357 12.63 21.41 -7.27
N LYS A 358 13.22 20.80 -8.33
CA LYS A 358 13.45 19.35 -8.42
C LYS A 358 14.80 18.99 -9.09
N TRP A 359 15.69 18.31 -8.36
CA TRP A 359 17.09 18.12 -8.79
C TRP A 359 17.27 17.07 -9.90
N ASP A 360 16.34 16.13 -10.05
CA ASP A 360 16.31 15.19 -11.17
C ASP A 360 16.18 15.92 -12.51
N THR A 361 15.34 16.96 -12.58
CA THR A 361 15.17 17.76 -13.81
C THR A 361 16.47 18.49 -14.19
N THR A 362 17.24 18.96 -13.20
CA THR A 362 18.57 19.54 -13.41
C THR A 362 19.55 18.48 -13.96
N TYR A 363 19.54 17.29 -13.39
CA TYR A 363 20.34 16.15 -13.86
C TYR A 363 19.97 15.73 -15.31
N HIS A 364 18.68 15.60 -15.62
CA HIS A 364 18.19 15.29 -16.98
C HIS A 364 18.54 16.37 -18.01
N MET A 365 18.52 17.65 -17.61
CA MET A 365 19.02 18.76 -18.43
C MET A 365 20.52 18.62 -18.70
N LEU A 366 21.35 18.42 -17.66
CA LEU A 366 22.80 18.30 -17.78
C LEU A 366 23.20 17.09 -18.65
N MET A 367 22.55 15.94 -18.46
CA MET A 367 22.75 14.73 -19.26
C MET A 367 22.34 14.92 -20.72
N SER A 368 21.22 15.60 -20.97
CA SER A 368 20.77 15.91 -22.34
C SER A 368 21.67 16.93 -23.03
N ALA A 369 22.32 17.82 -22.25
CA ALA A 369 23.27 18.78 -22.77
C ALA A 369 24.64 18.15 -23.09
N SER A 370 25.15 17.24 -22.24
CA SER A 370 26.45 16.57 -22.46
C SER A 370 26.42 15.62 -23.66
N GLU A 371 25.32 14.88 -23.88
CA GLU A 371 25.11 14.11 -25.12
C GLU A 371 25.06 14.97 -26.39
N LEU A 372 24.79 16.28 -26.25
CA LEU A 372 24.68 17.24 -27.35
C LEU A 372 25.81 18.28 -27.33
N LYS A 373 26.89 18.03 -26.56
CA LYS A 373 28.03 18.95 -26.38
C LYS A 373 28.66 19.39 -27.70
N GLU A 374 28.69 18.52 -28.70
CA GLU A 374 29.21 18.81 -30.04
C GLU A 374 28.36 19.87 -30.77
N VAL A 375 27.03 19.79 -30.63
CA VAL A 375 26.10 20.78 -31.20
C VAL A 375 26.26 22.12 -30.50
N PHE A 376 26.37 22.14 -29.16
CA PHE A 376 26.63 23.37 -28.40
C PHE A 376 28.00 23.99 -28.70
N SER A 377 29.01 23.18 -28.98
CA SER A 377 30.38 23.62 -29.30
C SER A 377 30.52 24.22 -30.71
N CYS A 378 29.51 24.08 -31.56
CA CYS A 378 29.45 24.70 -32.90
C CYS A 378 28.24 25.64 -33.07
N LEU A 379 27.49 25.91 -31.99
CA LEU A 379 26.25 26.70 -32.04
C LEU A 379 26.54 28.15 -32.43
N ASP A 380 27.66 28.70 -31.96
CA ASP A 380 28.21 30.04 -32.29
C ASP A 380 28.37 30.28 -33.80
N THR A 381 28.77 29.23 -34.52
CA THR A 381 29.01 29.21 -35.96
C THR A 381 27.70 29.24 -36.76
N SER A 382 26.59 28.80 -36.15
CA SER A 382 25.23 28.81 -36.74
C SER A 382 24.34 29.97 -36.26
N ASP A 383 24.65 30.55 -35.10
CA ASP A 383 23.98 31.72 -34.55
C ASP A 383 24.98 32.66 -33.84
N PRO A 384 25.44 33.74 -34.49
CA PRO A 384 26.42 34.65 -33.91
C PRO A 384 25.86 35.51 -32.74
N GLU A 385 24.58 35.37 -32.39
CA GLU A 385 24.03 35.90 -31.14
C GLU A 385 24.34 34.98 -29.93
N TYR A 386 24.89 33.78 -30.14
CA TYR A 386 25.25 32.84 -29.07
C TYR A 386 26.67 33.10 -28.55
N THR A 387 26.77 33.60 -27.32
CA THR A 387 28.06 33.95 -26.67
C THR A 387 28.40 33.07 -25.45
N LEU A 388 27.71 31.93 -25.28
CA LEU A 388 27.78 31.08 -24.08
C LEU A 388 28.54 29.77 -24.33
N THR A 389 29.59 29.81 -25.14
CA THR A 389 30.44 28.64 -25.44
C THR A 389 31.11 28.10 -24.18
N LEU A 390 30.81 26.86 -23.79
CA LEU A 390 31.49 26.15 -22.71
C LEU A 390 32.83 25.56 -23.22
N SER A 391 33.85 25.58 -22.35
CA SER A 391 35.15 24.95 -22.62
C SER A 391 35.12 23.43 -22.46
N MET A 392 36.14 22.75 -23.00
CA MET A 392 36.30 21.29 -22.84
C MET A 392 36.45 20.86 -21.37
N GLU A 393 37.03 21.70 -20.51
CA GLU A 393 37.18 21.40 -19.08
C GLU A 393 35.84 21.56 -18.33
N GLU A 394 35.03 22.54 -18.70
CA GLU A 394 33.65 22.67 -18.23
C GLU A 394 32.76 21.50 -18.69
N TRP A 395 32.89 21.04 -19.94
CA TRP A 395 32.20 19.83 -20.39
C TRP A 395 32.63 18.58 -19.61
N LYS A 396 33.93 18.43 -19.30
CA LYS A 396 34.44 17.34 -18.46
C LYS A 396 33.87 17.41 -17.03
N GLN A 397 33.70 18.60 -16.45
CA GLN A 397 33.01 18.79 -15.17
C GLN A 397 31.54 18.34 -15.26
N VAL A 398 30.80 18.74 -16.31
CA VAL A 398 29.40 18.31 -16.53
C VAL A 398 29.30 16.79 -16.65
N GLU A 399 30.20 16.15 -17.39
CA GLU A 399 30.23 14.69 -17.57
C GLU A 399 30.49 13.97 -16.24
N THR A 400 31.49 14.42 -15.47
CA THR A 400 31.81 13.86 -14.14
C THR A 400 30.65 14.03 -13.17
N LEU A 401 30.01 15.20 -13.17
CA LEU A 401 28.84 15.50 -12.35
C LEU A 401 27.62 14.64 -12.75
N CYS A 402 27.42 14.39 -14.05
CA CYS A 402 26.36 13.50 -14.53
C CYS A 402 26.55 12.06 -14.04
N VAL A 403 27.77 11.55 -13.90
CA VAL A 403 28.03 10.19 -13.36
C VAL A 403 27.57 10.10 -11.90
N TYR A 404 28.02 11.00 -11.03
CA TYR A 404 27.62 10.96 -9.61
C TYR A 404 26.13 11.25 -9.40
N LEU A 405 25.55 12.19 -10.16
CA LEU A 405 24.10 12.42 -10.14
C LEU A 405 23.30 11.23 -10.68
N CYS A 406 23.85 10.42 -11.60
CA CYS A 406 23.22 9.18 -12.07
C CYS A 406 23.08 8.17 -10.93
N HIS A 407 24.17 7.90 -10.21
CA HIS A 407 24.14 6.97 -9.09
C HIS A 407 23.16 7.42 -8.00
N PHE A 408 23.11 8.71 -7.66
CA PHE A 408 22.13 9.24 -6.73
C PHE A 408 20.70 9.17 -7.28
N TYR A 409 20.48 9.45 -8.57
CA TYR A 409 19.18 9.37 -9.22
C TYR A 409 18.64 7.93 -9.23
N ASP A 410 19.43 6.95 -9.69
CA ASP A 410 19.01 5.56 -9.81
C ASP A 410 18.64 4.96 -8.44
N ALA A 411 19.46 5.21 -7.42
CA ALA A 411 19.21 4.82 -6.03
C ALA A 411 17.90 5.42 -5.48
N VAL A 412 17.68 6.72 -5.71
CA VAL A 412 16.49 7.43 -5.23
C VAL A 412 15.23 7.07 -6.02
N ASN A 413 15.37 6.81 -7.32
CA ASN A 413 14.28 6.44 -8.23
C ASN A 413 13.58 5.13 -7.82
N ILE A 414 14.26 4.23 -7.09
CA ILE A 414 13.67 3.01 -6.50
C ILE A 414 12.43 3.32 -5.63
N LEU A 415 12.40 4.48 -4.95
CA LEU A 415 11.26 4.91 -4.13
C LEU A 415 10.07 5.44 -4.94
N THR A 416 10.21 5.63 -6.24
CA THR A 416 9.10 5.99 -7.16
C THR A 416 8.37 4.76 -7.72
N ALA A 417 8.80 3.55 -7.36
CA ALA A 417 8.18 2.31 -7.77
C ALA A 417 6.68 2.23 -7.37
N PRO A 418 5.81 1.62 -8.20
CA PRO A 418 4.37 1.57 -7.96
C PRO A 418 3.96 0.65 -6.79
N VAL A 419 4.91 -0.11 -6.24
CA VAL A 419 4.81 -0.85 -4.99
C VAL A 419 5.95 -0.37 -4.11
N TYR A 420 5.67 0.02 -2.87
CA TYR A 420 6.71 0.51 -1.95
C TYR A 420 7.70 -0.63 -1.64
N PRO A 421 9.01 -0.44 -1.89
CA PRO A 421 10.02 -1.49 -1.80
C PRO A 421 10.40 -1.84 -0.35
N THR A 422 10.79 -3.10 -0.14
CA THR A 422 11.32 -3.61 1.15
C THR A 422 12.78 -3.18 1.38
N SER A 423 13.18 -3.08 2.66
CA SER A 423 14.45 -2.47 3.09
C SER A 423 15.71 -3.08 2.46
N ASN A 424 15.67 -4.39 2.14
CA ASN A 424 16.77 -5.15 1.54
C ASN A 424 17.21 -4.64 0.16
N ILE A 425 16.30 -4.04 -0.62
CA ILE A 425 16.58 -3.57 -1.99
C ILE A 425 17.58 -2.41 -1.97
N PHE A 426 17.52 -1.57 -0.94
CA PHE A 426 18.31 -0.34 -0.83
C PHE A 426 19.79 -0.56 -0.56
N PHE A 427 20.16 -1.64 0.13
CA PHE A 427 21.56 -1.95 0.43
C PHE A 427 22.39 -2.05 -0.86
N ASP A 428 21.85 -2.67 -1.92
CA ASP A 428 22.62 -2.95 -3.13
C ASP A 428 23.07 -1.68 -3.86
N GLU A 429 22.27 -0.60 -3.87
CA GLU A 429 22.72 0.69 -4.41
C GLU A 429 23.58 1.48 -3.42
N VAL A 430 23.29 1.41 -2.12
CA VAL A 430 24.05 2.16 -1.10
C VAL A 430 25.50 1.67 -1.02
N TRP A 431 25.76 0.36 -1.02
CA TRP A 431 27.14 -0.16 -0.96
C TRP A 431 27.92 0.12 -2.26
N LYS A 432 27.26 0.14 -3.42
CA LYS A 432 27.86 0.57 -4.69
C LYS A 432 28.26 2.04 -4.66
N ILE A 433 27.35 2.93 -4.25
CA ILE A 433 27.63 4.37 -4.14
C ILE A 433 28.78 4.64 -3.19
N HIS A 434 28.82 3.94 -2.05
CA HIS A 434 29.92 4.05 -1.11
C HIS A 434 31.26 3.69 -1.76
N LEU A 435 31.30 2.58 -2.51
CA LEU A 435 32.50 2.13 -3.21
C LEU A 435 32.93 3.09 -4.34
N GLU A 436 32.00 3.62 -5.14
CA GLU A 436 32.31 4.58 -6.21
C GLU A 436 32.78 5.94 -5.65
N LEU A 437 32.19 6.42 -4.55
CA LEU A 437 32.69 7.60 -3.85
C LEU A 437 34.10 7.36 -3.29
N MET A 438 34.32 6.22 -2.62
CA MET A 438 35.64 5.82 -2.12
C MET A 438 36.69 5.77 -3.23
N HIS A 439 36.41 5.08 -4.34
CA HIS A 439 37.30 5.04 -5.51
C HIS A 439 37.56 6.42 -6.10
N GLY A 440 36.55 7.28 -6.18
CA GLY A 440 36.70 8.66 -6.62
C GLY A 440 37.63 9.50 -5.74
N THR A 441 37.67 9.30 -4.42
CA THR A 441 38.59 10.04 -3.52
C THR A 441 40.07 9.67 -3.68
N VAL A 442 40.34 8.53 -4.33
CA VAL A 442 41.68 7.98 -4.63
C VAL A 442 42.05 8.19 -6.11
N SER A 443 41.15 8.73 -6.92
CA SER A 443 41.37 9.00 -8.35
C SER A 443 42.51 9.98 -8.60
N GLU A 444 43.29 9.72 -9.66
CA GLU A 444 44.35 10.63 -10.15
C GLU A 444 43.79 11.97 -10.67
N ASP A 445 42.48 12.05 -10.96
CA ASP A 445 41.84 13.24 -11.51
C ASP A 445 41.47 14.25 -10.40
N PRO A 446 42.04 15.47 -10.39
CA PRO A 446 41.74 16.48 -9.38
C PRO A 446 40.26 16.89 -9.33
N LEU A 447 39.53 16.85 -10.46
CA LEU A 447 38.11 17.21 -10.51
C LEU A 447 37.25 16.15 -9.82
N VAL A 448 37.58 14.86 -10.02
CA VAL A 448 36.91 13.74 -9.34
C VAL A 448 37.20 13.79 -7.85
N CYS A 449 38.48 13.94 -7.48
CA CYS A 449 38.91 14.10 -6.09
C CYS A 449 38.27 15.31 -5.38
N TYR A 450 38.02 16.41 -6.10
CA TYR A 450 37.35 17.59 -5.58
C TYR A 450 35.89 17.29 -5.22
N ILE A 451 35.13 16.71 -6.16
CA ILE A 451 33.70 16.41 -5.98
C ILE A 451 33.48 15.31 -4.92
N THR A 452 34.21 14.20 -4.96
CA THR A 452 33.85 13.01 -4.15
C THR A 452 34.18 13.12 -2.67
N LYS A 453 35.19 13.89 -2.26
CA LYS A 453 35.60 13.99 -0.84
C LYS A 453 34.52 14.55 0.09
N PRO A 454 33.92 15.74 -0.16
CA PRO A 454 32.85 16.25 0.70
C PRO A 454 31.58 15.38 0.63
N LEU A 455 31.29 14.77 -0.53
CA LEU A 455 30.17 13.84 -0.68
C LEU A 455 30.36 12.58 0.18
N LEU A 456 31.57 12.00 0.19
CA LEU A 456 31.90 10.86 1.04
C LEU A 456 31.81 11.23 2.54
N GLU A 457 32.37 12.37 2.96
CA GLU A 457 32.33 12.84 4.37
C GLU A 457 30.90 13.06 4.91
N LYS A 458 29.93 13.33 4.01
CA LYS A 458 28.51 13.48 4.32
C LYS A 458 27.79 12.13 4.27
N PHE A 459 28.09 11.29 3.27
CA PHE A 459 27.56 9.94 3.11
C PHE A 459 27.97 9.00 4.26
N GLU A 460 29.21 9.06 4.74
CA GLU A 460 29.72 8.27 5.87
C GLU A 460 28.90 8.43 7.17
N ARG A 461 28.22 9.57 7.34
CA ARG A 461 27.33 9.81 8.48
C ARG A 461 26.04 9.01 8.36
N TYR A 462 25.46 8.98 7.16
CA TYR A 462 24.33 8.11 6.82
C TYR A 462 24.73 6.64 6.93
N TRP A 463 25.84 6.24 6.31
CA TRP A 463 26.28 4.85 6.28
C TRP A 463 26.57 4.27 7.67
N ARG A 464 27.11 5.08 8.59
CA ARG A 464 27.33 4.68 9.99
C ARG A 464 26.04 4.40 10.76
N ASP A 465 25.03 5.25 10.56
CA ASP A 465 23.72 5.09 11.22
C ASP A 465 22.89 3.96 10.56
N CYS A 466 23.03 3.76 9.25
CA CYS A 466 22.09 2.99 8.43
C CYS A 466 22.63 1.67 7.89
N GLY A 467 23.95 1.53 7.73
CA GLY A 467 24.57 0.35 7.10
C GLY A 467 24.27 -0.96 7.82
N LEU A 468 24.20 -0.94 9.16
CA LEU A 468 23.89 -2.12 9.98
C LEU A 468 22.48 -2.66 9.74
N PHE A 469 21.44 -1.80 9.72
CA PHE A 469 20.07 -2.27 9.49
C PHE A 469 19.83 -2.67 8.02
N LEU A 470 20.48 -1.99 7.07
CA LEU A 470 20.42 -2.38 5.66
C LEU A 470 21.11 -3.73 5.42
N ALA A 471 22.22 -4.01 6.10
CA ALA A 471 22.87 -5.32 6.10
C ALA A 471 21.98 -6.40 6.73
N ALA A 472 21.34 -6.12 7.87
CA ALA A 472 20.38 -7.03 8.49
C ALA A 472 19.17 -7.32 7.58
N ALA A 473 18.67 -6.32 6.84
CA ALA A 473 17.62 -6.53 5.86
C ALA A 473 18.05 -7.41 4.67
N VAL A 474 19.30 -7.27 4.21
CA VAL A 474 19.88 -8.18 3.21
C VAL A 474 20.11 -9.59 3.74
N MET A 475 20.43 -9.74 5.03
CA MET A 475 20.45 -11.07 5.65
C MET A 475 19.07 -11.75 5.56
N MET A 476 17.98 -10.99 5.70
CA MET A 476 16.61 -11.50 5.53
C MET A 476 16.19 -11.74 4.06
N ASP A 477 17.08 -11.54 3.06
CA ASP A 477 16.83 -11.96 1.68
C ASP A 477 17.49 -13.32 1.38
N PRO A 478 16.72 -14.39 1.09
CA PRO A 478 17.25 -15.73 0.86
C PRO A 478 18.09 -15.88 -0.41
N ARG A 479 18.12 -14.87 -1.30
CA ARG A 479 19.02 -14.81 -2.47
C ARG A 479 20.43 -14.34 -2.10
N PHE A 480 20.59 -13.68 -0.96
CA PHE A 480 21.81 -12.95 -0.59
C PHE A 480 22.38 -13.37 0.77
N LYS A 481 21.55 -13.36 1.82
CA LYS A 481 21.93 -13.66 3.21
C LYS A 481 23.20 -12.89 3.64
N MET A 482 23.97 -13.43 4.59
CA MET A 482 25.27 -12.86 4.99
C MET A 482 26.27 -12.73 3.83
N LYS A 483 26.16 -13.55 2.77
CA LYS A 483 27.15 -13.64 1.69
C LYS A 483 27.24 -12.38 0.83
N LEU A 484 26.17 -11.57 0.72
CA LEU A 484 26.28 -10.24 0.08
C LEU A 484 26.95 -9.22 1.01
N VAL A 485 26.67 -9.26 2.31
CA VAL A 485 27.31 -8.40 3.33
C VAL A 485 28.82 -8.67 3.39
N GLU A 486 29.22 -9.94 3.44
CA GLU A 486 30.62 -10.38 3.32
C GLU A 486 31.28 -9.79 2.07
N PHE A 487 30.64 -9.92 0.90
CA PHE A 487 31.19 -9.45 -0.37
C PHE A 487 31.34 -7.92 -0.43
N SER A 488 30.36 -7.17 0.05
CA SER A 488 30.39 -5.70 0.04
C SER A 488 31.39 -5.16 1.07
N PHE A 489 31.39 -5.69 2.30
CA PHE A 489 32.26 -5.17 3.36
C PHE A 489 33.74 -5.47 3.09
N ASN A 490 34.07 -6.62 2.49
CA ASN A 490 35.44 -6.90 2.01
C ASN A 490 35.91 -5.92 0.92
N ARG A 491 35.00 -5.32 0.14
CA ARG A 491 35.33 -4.29 -0.87
C ARG A 491 35.44 -2.89 -0.28
N ILE A 492 34.62 -2.58 0.72
CA ILE A 492 34.56 -1.25 1.36
C ILE A 492 35.68 -1.08 2.39
N TYR A 493 35.81 -2.02 3.32
CA TYR A 493 36.71 -1.91 4.48
C TYR A 493 38.03 -2.66 4.32
N GLY A 494 38.12 -3.56 3.34
CA GLY A 494 39.32 -4.37 3.10
C GLY A 494 39.70 -5.20 4.33
N ALA A 495 40.80 -4.83 5.00
CA ALA A 495 41.31 -5.54 6.18
C ALA A 495 40.37 -5.45 7.41
N ASP A 496 39.64 -4.35 7.57
CA ASP A 496 38.76 -4.16 8.74
C ASP A 496 37.39 -4.82 8.56
N ALA A 497 37.13 -5.45 7.41
CA ALA A 497 35.82 -6.01 7.05
C ALA A 497 35.32 -7.10 8.00
N GLU A 498 36.21 -7.95 8.52
CA GLU A 498 35.87 -9.04 9.45
C GLU A 498 35.20 -8.50 10.73
N THR A 499 35.69 -7.36 11.25
CA THR A 499 35.10 -6.67 12.41
C THR A 499 33.67 -6.20 12.12
N TRP A 500 33.43 -5.59 10.96
CA TRP A 500 32.10 -5.08 10.58
C TRP A 500 31.10 -6.20 10.26
N ILE A 501 31.55 -7.27 9.59
CA ILE A 501 30.74 -8.47 9.35
C ILE A 501 30.31 -9.08 10.69
N LYS A 502 31.26 -9.21 11.62
CA LYS A 502 30.99 -9.73 12.96
C LYS A 502 30.00 -8.86 13.76
N ILE A 503 30.11 -7.53 13.70
CA ILE A 503 29.15 -6.62 14.36
C ILE A 503 27.72 -6.82 13.82
N VAL A 504 27.55 -6.99 12.50
CA VAL A 504 26.25 -7.30 11.89
C VAL A 504 25.76 -8.69 12.33
N GLU A 505 26.63 -9.68 12.39
CA GLU A 505 26.30 -11.03 12.85
C GLU A 505 25.84 -11.06 14.31
N GLU A 506 26.62 -10.49 15.23
CA GLU A 506 26.28 -10.44 16.67
C GLU A 506 24.98 -9.67 16.90
N GLY A 507 24.77 -8.51 16.24
CA GLY A 507 23.56 -7.70 16.39
C GLY A 507 22.28 -8.39 15.88
N VAL A 508 22.36 -9.18 14.80
CA VAL A 508 21.19 -9.94 14.31
C VAL A 508 20.91 -11.18 15.16
N HIS A 509 21.93 -11.79 15.78
CA HIS A 509 21.73 -12.86 16.76
C HIS A 509 21.14 -12.34 18.09
N GLU A 510 21.60 -11.18 18.58
CA GLU A 510 21.03 -10.53 19.76
C GLU A 510 19.55 -10.19 19.54
N LEU A 511 19.22 -9.58 18.40
CA LEU A 511 17.84 -9.31 17.99
C LEU A 511 16.99 -10.59 17.85
N PHE A 512 17.56 -11.68 17.31
CA PHE A 512 16.83 -12.95 17.22
C PHE A 512 16.50 -13.53 18.61
N LEU A 513 17.44 -13.45 19.56
CA LEU A 513 17.22 -13.88 20.94
C LEU A 513 16.11 -13.05 21.63
N GLU A 514 16.03 -11.75 21.37
CA GLU A 514 14.94 -10.89 21.86
C GLU A 514 13.55 -11.39 21.38
N TYR A 515 13.42 -11.77 20.11
CA TYR A 515 12.18 -12.35 19.56
C TYR A 515 11.88 -13.75 20.13
N VAL A 516 12.91 -14.58 20.37
CA VAL A 516 12.73 -15.88 21.05
C VAL A 516 12.16 -15.68 22.45
N VAL A 517 12.73 -14.77 23.26
CA VAL A 517 12.24 -14.47 24.62
C VAL A 517 10.79 -13.98 24.60
N GLN A 518 10.42 -13.15 23.63
CA GLN A 518 9.05 -12.66 23.46
C GLN A 518 8.07 -13.73 22.93
N SER A 519 8.56 -14.81 22.33
CA SER A 519 7.75 -15.92 21.83
C SER A 519 7.38 -16.97 22.89
N LEU A 520 8.11 -16.99 24.01
CA LEU A 520 7.83 -17.90 25.12
C LEU A 520 6.53 -17.51 25.83
N PRO A 521 5.70 -18.49 26.25
CA PRO A 521 4.59 -18.20 27.16
C PRO A 521 5.12 -17.55 28.43
N ALA A 522 4.44 -16.50 28.90
CA ALA A 522 4.80 -15.86 30.17
C ALA A 522 4.82 -16.93 31.28
N PRO A 523 5.92 -17.07 32.05
CA PRO A 523 6.00 -18.09 33.08
C PRO A 523 4.89 -17.86 34.10
N THR A 524 4.06 -18.88 34.31
CA THR A 524 3.13 -18.90 35.43
C THR A 524 3.94 -19.02 36.72
N PHE A 525 4.37 -17.87 37.23
CA PHE A 525 4.79 -17.72 38.61
C PHE A 525 3.60 -18.10 39.49
N VAL A 526 3.62 -19.34 39.97
CA VAL A 526 2.84 -19.71 41.15
C VAL A 526 3.44 -18.90 42.29
N GLU A 527 2.74 -17.83 42.70
CA GLU A 527 3.00 -17.22 43.99
C GLU A 527 2.82 -18.30 45.05
N ASP A 528 3.82 -18.48 45.92
CA ASP A 528 3.86 -19.53 46.94
C ASP A 528 3.69 -18.90 48.33
N PRO A 529 2.45 -18.56 48.74
CA PRO A 529 2.18 -17.91 50.02
C PRO A 529 2.22 -18.96 51.14
N HIS A 530 3.37 -19.06 51.80
CA HIS A 530 3.55 -19.53 53.20
C HIS A 530 2.40 -20.37 53.78
N GLU A 531 2.54 -21.70 53.81
CA GLU A 531 1.77 -22.50 54.78
C GLU A 531 2.65 -23.44 55.62
N SER A 532 2.28 -23.54 56.89
CA SER A 532 3.05 -24.22 57.92
C SER A 532 2.67 -25.70 58.04
N LEU A 533 3.69 -26.51 58.28
CA LEU A 533 3.61 -27.95 58.57
C LEU A 533 2.51 -28.34 59.58
N GLU A 534 1.37 -28.82 59.08
CA GLU A 534 0.52 -29.78 59.80
C GLU A 534 0.19 -30.99 58.91
N ARG A 535 0.12 -32.17 59.54
CA ARG A 535 -0.29 -33.44 58.93
C ARG A 535 -1.74 -33.73 59.31
N THR A 536 -2.53 -34.24 58.38
CA THR A 536 -3.57 -35.21 58.69
C THR A 536 -3.80 -36.13 57.50
N ASP A 537 -4.20 -37.36 57.77
CA ASP A 537 -4.23 -38.45 56.80
C ASP A 537 -5.64 -38.69 56.22
N ILE A 538 -5.67 -39.10 54.94
CA ILE A 538 -6.65 -40.01 54.31
C ILE A 538 -8.14 -39.59 54.37
N ASP A 539 -8.72 -39.33 53.19
CA ASP A 539 -9.67 -40.31 52.63
C ASP A 539 -9.68 -40.31 51.10
N GLN A 540 -10.24 -41.36 50.50
CA GLN A 540 -10.29 -41.58 49.04
C GLN A 540 -11.66 -41.20 48.46
N ASP A 541 -11.67 -40.51 47.31
CA ASP A 541 -12.75 -40.63 46.32
C ASP A 541 -12.14 -40.59 44.90
N ASP A 542 -12.78 -41.25 43.94
CA ASP A 542 -12.19 -41.60 42.63
C ASP A 542 -13.05 -41.11 41.44
N SER A 543 -12.41 -40.96 40.27
CA SER A 543 -12.94 -40.42 39.00
C SER A 543 -13.05 -38.88 38.98
N PHE A 544 -12.19 -38.14 38.26
CA PHE A 544 -12.19 -38.16 36.79
C PHE A 544 -10.85 -37.71 36.17
N LEU A 545 -9.76 -38.47 36.37
CA LEU A 545 -8.52 -38.23 35.64
C LEU A 545 -8.64 -38.70 34.19
N SER A 546 -8.59 -37.76 33.25
CA SER A 546 -8.31 -38.08 31.84
C SER A 546 -6.92 -38.73 31.74
N PRO A 547 -6.73 -39.77 30.90
CA PRO A 547 -5.39 -40.28 30.65
C PRO A 547 -4.50 -39.16 30.10
N THR A 548 -3.43 -38.83 30.82
CA THR A 548 -2.31 -38.06 30.25
C THR A 548 -1.73 -38.90 29.12
N ASP A 549 -1.89 -38.43 27.89
CA ASP A 549 -1.53 -39.20 26.71
C ASP A 549 -0.02 -39.51 26.73
N GLY A 550 0.36 -40.74 26.39
CA GLY A 550 1.78 -41.11 26.27
C GLY A 550 2.52 -40.27 25.22
N LEU A 551 1.76 -39.61 24.33
CA LEU A 551 2.27 -38.60 23.42
C LEU A 551 2.81 -37.34 24.12
N THR A 552 2.25 -36.87 25.26
CA THR A 552 2.78 -35.66 25.92
C THR A 552 4.13 -35.92 26.59
N ASP A 553 4.34 -37.11 27.16
CA ASP A 553 5.67 -37.53 27.65
C ASP A 553 6.66 -37.72 26.49
N PHE A 554 6.19 -38.15 25.32
CA PHE A 554 7.00 -38.23 24.10
C PHE A 554 7.36 -36.83 23.56
N ASP A 555 6.45 -35.87 23.57
CA ASP A 555 6.71 -34.49 23.16
C ASP A 555 7.71 -33.81 24.11
N VAL A 556 7.61 -34.04 25.43
CA VAL A 556 8.60 -33.60 26.42
C VAL A 556 9.96 -34.28 26.19
N TYR A 557 9.99 -35.58 25.89
CA TYR A 557 11.22 -36.31 25.56
C TYR A 557 11.87 -35.78 24.26
N ILE A 558 11.08 -35.50 23.22
CA ILE A 558 11.55 -34.89 21.97
C ILE A 558 12.07 -33.47 22.21
N GLY A 559 11.39 -32.67 23.06
CA GLY A 559 11.89 -31.37 23.50
C GLY A 559 13.25 -31.45 24.19
N PHE A 560 13.44 -32.43 25.07
CA PHE A 560 14.69 -32.67 25.80
C PHE A 560 15.82 -33.26 24.93
N MET A 561 15.47 -33.97 23.87
CA MET A 561 16.40 -34.46 22.84
C MET A 561 16.84 -33.34 21.88
N ASN A 562 15.89 -32.49 21.46
CA ASN A 562 16.14 -31.39 20.53
C ASN A 562 17.02 -30.31 21.17
N SER A 563 16.76 -29.93 22.42
CA SER A 563 17.48 -28.85 23.12
C SER A 563 19.00 -29.08 23.30
N GLN A 564 19.49 -30.31 23.07
CA GLN A 564 20.91 -30.64 23.10
C GLN A 564 21.61 -30.49 21.73
N HIS A 565 20.86 -30.37 20.63
CA HIS A 565 21.41 -30.43 19.27
C HIS A 565 20.76 -29.49 18.22
N THR A 566 19.67 -28.79 18.51
CA THR A 566 19.10 -27.79 17.58
C THR A 566 19.96 -26.53 17.52
N LYS A 567 20.48 -26.23 16.33
CA LYS A 567 20.89 -24.86 15.97
C LYS A 567 19.67 -23.93 15.97
N SER A 568 19.86 -22.61 16.03
CA SER A 568 18.75 -21.67 15.97
C SER A 568 18.07 -21.64 14.60
N GLU A 569 16.84 -21.09 14.52
CA GLU A 569 16.18 -20.84 13.23
C GLU A 569 17.07 -19.98 12.31
N LEU A 570 17.78 -19.00 12.89
CA LEU A 570 18.69 -18.09 12.21
C LEU A 570 19.91 -18.83 11.65
N ASP A 571 20.58 -19.67 12.46
CA ASP A 571 21.69 -20.53 12.00
C ASP A 571 21.27 -21.40 10.81
N GLN A 572 20.15 -22.13 10.96
CA GLN A 572 19.65 -23.03 9.92
C GLN A 572 19.30 -22.27 8.64
N TYR A 573 18.71 -21.08 8.78
CA TYR A 573 18.43 -20.21 7.64
C TYR A 573 19.72 -19.71 6.97
N LEU A 574 20.74 -19.29 7.73
CA LEU A 574 22.00 -18.77 7.19
C LEU A 574 22.85 -19.86 6.51
N GLU A 575 22.84 -21.09 7.02
CA GLU A 575 23.57 -22.24 6.43
C GLU A 575 22.95 -22.76 5.11
N GLU A 576 21.66 -22.53 4.87
CA GLU A 576 21.00 -23.02 3.66
C GLU A 576 21.46 -22.30 2.38
N SER A 577 21.54 -23.04 1.27
CA SER A 577 21.98 -22.53 -0.04
C SER A 577 21.19 -21.31 -0.50
N LEU A 578 21.89 -20.31 -1.07
CA LEU A 578 21.29 -19.12 -1.66
C LEU A 578 20.33 -19.47 -2.81
N LEU A 579 19.22 -18.72 -2.90
CA LEU A 579 18.29 -18.84 -4.02
C LEU A 579 18.81 -18.15 -5.30
N PRO A 580 18.43 -18.62 -6.50
CA PRO A 580 18.74 -17.93 -7.74
C PRO A 580 18.23 -16.48 -7.77
N ARG A 581 19.03 -15.56 -8.33
CA ARG A 581 18.65 -14.16 -8.49
C ARG A 581 17.62 -14.00 -9.61
N VAL A 582 16.35 -14.14 -9.24
CA VAL A 582 15.18 -13.75 -10.07
C VAL A 582 14.90 -12.27 -9.86
N GLN A 583 14.49 -11.58 -10.93
CA GLN A 583 14.24 -10.13 -10.95
C GLN A 583 12.99 -9.77 -10.15
N ASP A 584 11.85 -10.40 -10.46
CA ASP A 584 10.56 -10.19 -9.78
C ASP A 584 10.39 -11.12 -8.55
N PHE A 585 11.37 -11.14 -7.64
CA PHE A 585 11.33 -11.99 -6.45
C PHE A 585 10.61 -11.33 -5.27
N ASP A 586 9.45 -11.88 -4.89
CA ASP A 586 8.69 -11.49 -3.71
C ASP A 586 9.28 -12.09 -2.42
N VAL A 587 10.06 -11.26 -1.69
CA VAL A 587 10.71 -11.67 -0.44
C VAL A 587 9.71 -11.88 0.70
N LEU A 588 8.64 -11.08 0.78
CA LEU A 588 7.60 -11.23 1.81
C LEU A 588 6.74 -12.48 1.52
N GLY A 589 6.40 -12.72 0.26
CA GLY A 589 5.76 -13.96 -0.18
C GLY A 589 6.59 -15.21 0.10
N TRP A 590 7.92 -15.13 0.02
CA TRP A 590 8.81 -16.22 0.44
C TRP A 590 8.75 -16.47 1.95
N TRP A 591 8.85 -15.41 2.77
CA TRP A 591 8.73 -15.55 4.24
C TRP A 591 7.35 -16.05 4.67
N ARG A 592 6.26 -15.61 4.03
CA ARG A 592 4.91 -16.17 4.23
C ARG A 592 4.89 -17.68 4.06
N ILE A 593 5.47 -18.19 2.97
CA ILE A 593 5.49 -19.63 2.66
C ILE A 593 6.39 -20.42 3.65
N ASN A 594 7.48 -19.82 4.12
CA ASN A 594 8.42 -20.46 5.04
C ASN A 594 8.15 -20.18 6.52
N SER A 595 7.09 -19.42 6.85
CA SER A 595 6.71 -19.08 8.23
C SER A 595 6.50 -20.30 9.13
N CYS A 596 5.94 -21.40 8.60
CA CYS A 596 5.79 -22.66 9.34
C CYS A 596 7.12 -23.40 9.62
N LYS A 597 8.19 -23.05 8.90
CA LYS A 597 9.56 -23.60 9.07
C LYS A 597 10.39 -22.71 9.99
N TYR A 598 10.11 -21.42 9.99
CA TYR A 598 10.84 -20.36 10.70
C TYR A 598 9.86 -19.44 11.46
N PRO A 599 9.14 -19.95 12.48
CA PRO A 599 8.03 -19.22 13.12
C PRO A 599 8.45 -18.00 13.94
N THR A 600 9.71 -17.93 14.37
CA THR A 600 10.27 -16.77 15.09
C THR A 600 10.98 -15.83 14.12
N LEU A 601 11.85 -16.39 13.28
CA LEU A 601 12.67 -15.63 12.34
C LEU A 601 11.82 -14.96 11.24
N SER A 602 10.69 -15.55 10.84
CA SER A 602 9.79 -14.91 9.86
C SER A 602 9.12 -13.64 10.39
N LYS A 603 8.84 -13.53 11.70
CA LYS A 603 8.35 -12.29 12.33
C LYS A 603 9.44 -11.22 12.41
N MET A 604 10.66 -11.64 12.80
CA MET A 604 11.81 -10.74 12.78
C MET A 604 12.08 -10.24 11.35
N ALA A 605 11.91 -11.09 10.34
CA ALA A 605 12.07 -10.75 8.94
C ALA A 605 10.97 -9.81 8.41
N SER A 606 9.69 -9.99 8.79
CA SER A 606 8.64 -9.03 8.40
C SER A 606 8.94 -7.63 8.91
N ASP A 607 9.38 -7.55 10.16
CA ASP A 607 9.57 -6.28 10.86
C ASP A 607 10.87 -5.59 10.40
N ILE A 608 11.93 -6.34 10.07
CA ILE A 608 13.14 -5.83 9.39
C ILE A 608 12.88 -5.38 7.95
N LEU A 609 12.07 -6.13 7.18
CA LEU A 609 11.82 -5.83 5.76
C LEU A 609 10.82 -4.67 5.56
N CYS A 610 10.13 -4.22 6.61
CA CYS A 610 9.31 -3.00 6.60
C CYS A 610 10.02 -1.74 7.15
N ILE A 611 11.29 -1.80 7.54
CA ILE A 611 12.05 -0.62 8.01
C ILE A 611 12.05 0.48 6.91
N PRO A 612 11.45 1.65 7.16
CA PRO A 612 11.31 2.69 6.15
C PRO A 612 12.62 3.47 5.99
N VAL A 613 13.25 3.35 4.83
CA VAL A 613 14.45 4.14 4.52
C VAL A 613 14.14 5.63 4.23
N SER A 614 12.89 5.95 3.88
CA SER A 614 12.44 7.31 3.58
C SER A 614 11.16 7.69 4.33
N THR A 615 11.11 8.95 4.75
CA THR A 615 9.93 9.64 5.29
C THR A 615 9.03 10.22 4.19
N VAL A 616 9.59 10.51 3.01
CA VAL A 616 8.98 11.37 1.98
C VAL A 616 8.03 10.57 1.07
N SER A 617 6.93 11.20 0.64
CA SER A 617 6.02 10.65 -0.36
C SER A 617 6.68 10.58 -1.76
N PRO A 618 6.49 9.51 -2.57
CA PRO A 618 7.11 9.34 -3.89
C PRO A 618 7.14 10.59 -4.79
N ASP A 619 6.06 11.37 -4.85
CA ASP A 619 5.94 12.58 -5.69
C ASP A 619 6.92 13.71 -5.33
N SER A 620 7.44 13.71 -4.09
CA SER A 620 8.34 14.73 -3.52
C SER A 620 9.78 14.24 -3.30
N VAL A 621 10.09 13.02 -3.75
CA VAL A 621 11.39 12.37 -3.54
C VAL A 621 12.57 13.16 -4.16
N PHE A 622 12.32 13.90 -5.25
CA PHE A 622 13.31 14.75 -5.93
C PHE A 622 13.24 16.25 -5.57
N ASP A 623 12.35 16.65 -4.64
CA ASP A 623 12.13 18.07 -4.31
C ASP A 623 13.36 18.69 -3.62
N THR A 624 13.89 19.80 -4.16
CA THR A 624 15.08 20.49 -3.64
C THR A 624 14.80 21.27 -2.36
N GLY A 625 13.60 21.81 -2.21
CA GLY A 625 13.21 22.52 -1.00
C GLY A 625 12.86 21.58 0.15
N ILE A 626 13.12 22.00 1.39
CA ILE A 626 12.35 21.49 2.53
C ILE A 626 10.87 21.82 2.23
N ARG A 627 10.03 20.78 2.19
CA ARG A 627 8.64 20.91 1.76
C ARG A 627 7.90 21.86 2.70
N LYS A 628 7.30 22.91 2.15
CA LYS A 628 6.49 23.85 2.95
C LYS A 628 5.04 23.44 2.91
N VAL A 629 4.38 23.46 4.07
CA VAL A 629 2.92 23.34 4.13
C VAL A 629 2.31 24.52 3.38
N ASP A 630 1.39 24.23 2.47
CA ASP A 630 0.70 25.23 1.66
C ASP A 630 0.01 26.29 2.53
N SER A 631 -0.03 27.52 2.01
CA SER A 631 -0.70 28.69 2.59
C SER A 631 -2.16 28.47 3.00
N TYR A 632 -2.95 27.72 2.21
CA TYR A 632 -4.33 27.41 2.57
C TYR A 632 -4.38 26.29 3.61
N ARG A 633 -3.65 25.18 3.41
CA ARG A 633 -3.58 24.09 4.42
C ARG A 633 -3.09 24.55 5.79
N GLY A 634 -2.11 25.45 5.85
CA GLY A 634 -1.61 26.08 7.07
C GLY A 634 -2.53 27.12 7.70
N SER A 635 -3.65 27.46 7.06
CA SER A 635 -4.70 28.33 7.62
C SER A 635 -5.86 27.55 8.25
N LEU A 636 -5.89 26.22 8.09
CA LEU A 636 -6.92 25.35 8.64
C LEU A 636 -6.69 25.05 10.12
N HIS A 637 -7.78 24.73 10.83
CA HIS A 637 -7.68 24.20 12.18
C HIS A 637 -6.89 22.87 12.16
N PRO A 638 -5.95 22.61 13.09
CA PRO A 638 -5.11 21.40 13.10
C PRO A 638 -5.86 20.09 12.85
N ASN A 639 -6.92 19.83 13.62
CA ASN A 639 -7.75 18.62 13.48
C ASN A 639 -8.43 18.49 12.10
N THR A 640 -8.75 19.60 11.42
CA THR A 640 -9.28 19.59 10.05
C THR A 640 -8.16 19.31 9.04
N HIS A 641 -6.96 19.87 9.23
CA HIS A 641 -5.80 19.58 8.40
C HIS A 641 -5.40 18.10 8.49
N GLU A 642 -5.28 17.56 9.70
CA GLU A 642 -5.04 16.14 9.96
C GLU A 642 -6.11 15.25 9.33
N ALA A 643 -7.40 15.54 9.58
CA ALA A 643 -8.50 14.77 9.01
C ALA A 643 -8.46 14.72 7.47
N LEU A 644 -8.16 15.85 6.81
CA LEU A 644 -8.03 15.89 5.35
C LEU A 644 -6.83 15.07 4.83
N VAL A 645 -5.67 15.12 5.50
CA VAL A 645 -4.45 14.44 5.02
C VAL A 645 -4.50 12.94 5.31
N CYS A 646 -4.85 12.53 6.53
CA CYS A 646 -4.93 11.12 6.90
C CYS A 646 -6.07 10.40 6.16
N ALA A 647 -7.27 11.00 6.06
CA ALA A 647 -8.35 10.37 5.28
C ALA A 647 -8.02 10.27 3.79
N LYS A 648 -7.24 11.20 3.22
CA LYS A 648 -6.78 11.11 1.82
C LYS A 648 -5.82 9.94 1.60
N ASP A 649 -4.89 9.71 2.51
CA ASP A 649 -3.99 8.56 2.48
C ASP A 649 -4.81 7.25 2.59
N TRP A 650 -5.66 7.14 3.61
CA TRP A 650 -6.43 5.92 3.90
C TRP A 650 -7.47 5.56 2.83
N LEU A 651 -8.11 6.54 2.19
CA LEU A 651 -9.07 6.30 1.10
C LEU A 651 -8.41 5.79 -0.20
N GLN A 652 -7.11 6.01 -0.41
CA GLN A 652 -6.41 5.50 -1.60
C GLN A 652 -6.20 3.98 -1.53
N TYR A 653 -5.94 3.44 -0.34
CA TYR A 653 -5.69 2.01 -0.14
C TYR A 653 -6.96 1.15 -0.17
N GLY A 654 -8.14 1.75 -0.35
CA GLY A 654 -9.39 1.02 -0.50
C GLY A 654 -9.74 0.20 0.72
N ILE A 655 -9.63 0.77 1.93
CA ILE A 655 -10.27 0.23 3.13
C ILE A 655 -11.72 -0.08 2.77
N SER A 656 -12.09 -1.36 2.76
CA SER A 656 -13.42 -1.78 2.33
C SER A 656 -14.46 -1.24 3.31
N GLU A 657 -15.50 -0.56 2.83
CA GLU A 657 -16.63 -0.09 3.65
C GLU A 657 -17.56 -1.27 4.02
N SER A 658 -16.99 -2.27 4.69
CA SER A 658 -17.55 -3.60 4.96
C SER A 658 -18.47 -3.66 6.18
N SER A 659 -19.48 -2.78 6.26
CA SER A 659 -20.57 -2.92 7.24
C SER A 659 -21.87 -2.15 6.94
N SER A 660 -22.35 -2.13 5.68
CA SER A 660 -23.78 -1.84 5.44
C SER A 660 -24.48 -2.54 4.26
N GLU A 661 -23.85 -3.46 3.53
CA GLU A 661 -24.57 -4.30 2.55
C GLU A 661 -24.07 -5.76 2.53
N SER A 662 -24.96 -6.71 2.87
CA SER A 662 -24.66 -8.14 2.94
C SER A 662 -25.57 -8.95 2.02
N LEU A 663 -25.17 -9.13 0.74
CA LEU A 663 -25.90 -9.99 -0.21
C LEU A 663 -25.00 -10.67 -1.26
N SER A 664 -24.49 -11.85 -0.89
CA SER A 664 -24.19 -13.00 -1.77
C SER A 664 -23.34 -12.82 -3.06
N GLY A 665 -22.03 -13.07 -2.94
CA GLY A 665 -21.46 -14.36 -3.39
C GLY A 665 -21.16 -14.62 -4.88
N SER A 666 -19.91 -14.30 -5.28
CA SER A 666 -19.07 -15.03 -6.27
C SER A 666 -19.40 -14.92 -7.79
N PRO A 667 -18.44 -15.22 -8.69
CA PRO A 667 -17.10 -14.63 -8.73
C PRO A 667 -16.63 -14.19 -10.14
N SER A 668 -15.49 -13.48 -10.17
CA SER A 668 -14.53 -13.29 -11.29
C SER A 668 -14.99 -12.69 -12.63
N ALA A 669 -14.49 -11.48 -12.90
CA ALA A 669 -14.15 -11.01 -14.26
C ALA A 669 -13.00 -9.98 -14.19
N ILE A 670 -11.75 -10.41 -14.43
CA ILE A 670 -10.61 -9.49 -14.49
C ILE A 670 -10.65 -8.73 -15.82
N VAL A 671 -11.00 -7.45 -15.77
CA VAL A 671 -10.87 -6.55 -16.92
C VAL A 671 -9.49 -5.92 -16.88
N LYS A 672 -8.58 -6.39 -17.74
CA LYS A 672 -7.34 -5.67 -18.03
C LYS A 672 -7.70 -4.28 -18.55
N LYS A 673 -7.12 -3.24 -17.94
CA LYS A 673 -7.17 -1.88 -18.48
C LYS A 673 -5.84 -1.62 -19.17
N GLU A 674 -5.77 -1.94 -20.46
CA GLU A 674 -4.68 -1.51 -21.32
C GLU A 674 -4.74 0.04 -21.38
N ARG A 675 -3.61 0.68 -21.06
CA ARG A 675 -3.34 2.07 -21.44
C ARG A 675 -2.40 1.99 -22.64
N GLU A 676 -2.87 2.45 -23.78
CA GLU A 676 -2.03 2.64 -24.95
C GLU A 676 -1.09 3.85 -24.75
N TYR A 677 -0.06 3.91 -25.60
CA TYR A 677 1.13 4.77 -25.52
C TYR A 677 0.86 6.28 -25.52
#